data_AF-A0A9Q0RRL9-F1
#
_entry.id   AF-A0A9Q0RRL9-F1
#
_cell.length_a   1.000
_cell.length_b   1.000
_cell.length_c   1.000
_cell.angle_alpha   90.00
_cell.angle_beta   90.00
_cell.angle_gamma   90.00
#
_symmetry.space_group_name_H-M   'P 1'
#
loop_
_entity.id
_entity.type
_entity.pdbx_description
1 polymer ?
#
loop_
_entity_poly.entity_id
_entity_poly.type
_entity_poly.pdbx_seq_one_letter_code
_entity_poly.pdbx_strand_id
1 'polypeptide(L)'
;MTPCLLVTANVGSIFEDPNGLLKHWVKEFLQTVVRLQPQFIAVHCQEFGGKNYEKSMCFVDQFVKTLLSSTELSQFDKTRVFLDEDYKASDKFTALGNLYFIHKCQNVQIWDFNDRNYVPVDNKEIYSGNIENVSVKDKLKFPQEFYPQFKWSRKGFMRTRWLLNGGLEMDLVNIHLFHDESNLVSVQEFPSAYTRNRRKALEYTLKLIRNEQENDHNQSLPLFIFGDFNFRLDTKEIISRLTANSCPSLESNDEGGKPKRLTFRNAENPDQDHVVIERKHFYYSRPSFFTDQSNLSMLLEQDKEARYFDDLVSELKIDFPPTYPFNEEIDDVSQSSSNYMNTRCPSWCDRILFNHSARRLLEAISTTKPPVYNVIGQHVPMGDHKPVYLFFHLMEQKFPFDSYQLKIDSNKPLEVIVDDSFAEIKQILCNDNELLELLDQTYAGTRFLLDIAPMHQCDPNIKANGYWGYIKLVTKFIKMLILSSKAGSFNREHTLLLLRVINIGLNLCRKIRLKEFYGGGNGESNGLSTGSNLYIIKGTDLFDDDNLFASKLDIVDLLELIQTLKAPLSCLYAYYNCFWLCPSINKLMQFFSAFMAIYSSRWKSIRLYNWISRYNRGIMFTNMSLNINIDCLQSMWSMPDFPIVRTFISLRNLWTAYSRSVCIIRQNRWKIDQFEPKVHDLSTLTGLNMITTQSSTVRCILIRSSKYANQSKRKSVLLHAHGGGFISQSPEFHQSYLNDWAQKLKDVTILSVDYSLSPQNPFPVALQEVLDCYLWLVSGQKNVESIIGFQPENVAICGDSAGGNLSMALALALGQIRLTLKANNEPLESVPLPKGLFCYYTPLLLTTIVSPSRMITSIDSLMPVGILLNCLSAYVPEQVVNHDDTTECDANFTTATIENSLIPFNLSPMLLMESISSILSGIRNLIKGHRSMPWYKNKTILKRCLYNLNKFVSNPFISPLLASEQMLEQLEQMPLYLYPLLYDAFLDDSIEMAKKWKAKVHIEVIEDLPHGFLNMVKFSDEAKKASHKCMEHILDVL
;
A
#
# COMPACT_ATOMS: atom_id res chain seq x y z
N MET A 1 -5.46 11.66 -16.44
CA MET A 1 -4.32 11.30 -17.32
C MET A 1 -3.58 12.58 -17.64
N THR A 2 -2.25 12.60 -17.52
CA THR A 2 -1.42 13.79 -17.74
C THR A 2 -0.70 13.68 -19.08
N PRO A 3 -1.00 14.55 -20.07
CA PRO A 3 -0.28 14.58 -21.34
C PRO A 3 1.17 15.09 -21.14
N CYS A 4 2.14 14.32 -21.62
CA CYS A 4 3.58 14.59 -21.48
C CYS A 4 4.24 14.77 -22.84
N LEU A 5 5.07 15.80 -22.96
CA LEU A 5 5.88 16.11 -24.12
C LEU A 5 7.35 16.14 -23.73
N LEU A 6 8.12 15.16 -24.21
CA LEU A 6 9.58 15.11 -24.05
C LEU A 6 10.21 15.56 -25.37
N VAL A 7 11.17 16.48 -25.32
CA VAL A 7 11.83 17.06 -26.50
C VAL A 7 13.34 17.05 -26.29
N THR A 8 14.08 16.62 -27.31
CA THR A 8 15.52 16.80 -27.40
C THR A 8 15.87 17.70 -28.58
N ALA A 9 16.82 18.60 -28.38
CA ALA A 9 17.25 19.53 -29.40
C ALA A 9 18.72 19.93 -29.22
N ASN A 10 19.56 19.65 -30.20
CA ASN A 10 20.80 20.40 -30.36
C ASN A 10 20.48 21.83 -30.83
N VAL A 11 20.89 22.82 -30.05
CA VAL A 11 20.56 24.25 -30.24
C VAL A 11 21.79 25.09 -30.58
N GLY A 12 22.89 24.48 -30.98
CA GLY A 12 24.14 25.20 -31.27
C GLY A 12 23.97 26.31 -32.31
N SER A 13 23.37 25.99 -33.45
CA SER A 13 23.25 26.92 -34.59
C SER A 13 22.26 28.06 -34.36
N ILE A 14 21.23 27.85 -33.53
CA ILE A 14 20.23 28.90 -33.29
C ILE A 14 20.83 30.09 -32.51
N PHE A 15 21.90 29.88 -31.73
CA PHE A 15 22.59 30.96 -31.03
C PHE A 15 23.59 31.73 -31.91
N GLU A 16 23.88 31.22 -33.11
CA GLU A 16 24.76 31.89 -34.09
C GLU A 16 23.94 32.78 -35.04
N ASP A 17 22.65 32.49 -35.22
CA ASP A 17 21.67 33.34 -35.91
C ASP A 17 20.42 33.59 -35.04
N PRO A 18 20.48 34.55 -34.10
CA PRO A 18 19.35 34.88 -33.23
C PRO A 18 18.18 35.57 -33.95
N ASN A 19 18.40 36.16 -35.13
CA ASN A 19 17.38 36.93 -35.85
C ASN A 19 16.55 36.07 -36.81
N GLY A 20 17.16 35.04 -37.41
CA GLY A 20 16.49 34.06 -38.25
C GLY A 20 16.17 32.77 -37.50
N LEU A 21 17.15 31.87 -37.40
CA LEU A 21 16.96 30.50 -36.91
C LEU A 21 16.31 30.40 -35.52
N LEU A 22 16.77 31.18 -34.54
CA LEU A 22 16.19 31.16 -33.18
C LEU A 22 14.70 31.51 -33.18
N LYS A 23 14.32 32.51 -33.97
CA LYS A 23 12.93 32.96 -34.08
C LYS A 23 12.04 31.89 -34.71
N HIS A 24 12.51 31.23 -35.78
CA HIS A 24 11.81 30.12 -36.41
C HIS A 24 11.67 28.92 -35.47
N TRP A 25 12.75 28.57 -34.77
CA TRP A 25 12.77 27.47 -33.82
C TRP A 25 11.73 27.67 -32.70
N VAL A 26 11.73 28.85 -32.07
CA VAL A 26 10.77 29.17 -31.00
C VAL A 26 9.33 29.10 -31.51
N LYS A 27 9.07 29.64 -32.71
CA LYS A 27 7.73 29.60 -33.31
C LYS A 27 7.22 28.17 -33.51
N GLU A 28 8.02 27.29 -34.13
CA GLU A 28 7.61 25.91 -34.41
C GLU A 28 7.45 25.08 -33.12
N PHE A 29 8.31 25.31 -32.13
CA PHE A 29 8.17 24.69 -30.81
C PHE A 29 6.85 25.10 -30.14
N LEU A 30 6.53 26.39 -30.08
CA LEU A 30 5.29 26.88 -29.48
C LEU A 30 4.05 26.39 -30.23
N GLN A 31 4.08 26.34 -31.56
CA GLN A 31 3.00 25.74 -32.36
C GLN A 31 2.80 24.25 -32.03
N THR A 32 3.88 23.52 -31.78
CA THR A 32 3.80 22.11 -31.34
C THR A 32 3.17 22.00 -29.95
N VAL A 33 3.50 22.88 -29.01
CA VAL A 33 2.87 22.95 -27.69
C VAL A 33 1.37 23.24 -27.82
N VAL A 34 0.97 24.20 -28.66
CA VAL A 34 -0.44 24.52 -28.91
C VAL A 34 -1.19 23.33 -29.54
N ARG A 35 -0.56 22.62 -30.47
CA ARG A 35 -1.17 21.46 -31.14
C ARG A 35 -1.37 20.28 -30.19
N LEU A 36 -0.39 19.99 -29.33
CA LEU A 36 -0.38 18.80 -28.48
C LEU A 36 -1.01 19.03 -27.09
N GLN A 37 -1.16 20.29 -26.65
CA GLN A 37 -1.72 20.67 -25.34
C GLN A 37 -1.12 19.87 -24.16
N PRO A 38 0.21 19.81 -24.02
CA PRO A 38 0.85 19.07 -22.92
C PRO A 38 0.60 19.73 -21.56
N GLN A 39 0.59 18.91 -20.50
CA GLN A 39 0.57 19.39 -19.11
C GLN A 39 1.96 19.33 -18.46
N PHE A 40 2.82 18.43 -18.93
CA PHE A 40 4.22 18.34 -18.54
C PHE A 40 5.09 18.38 -19.79
N ILE A 41 6.02 19.34 -19.84
CA ILE A 41 6.99 19.47 -20.93
C ILE A 41 8.39 19.34 -20.35
N ALA A 42 9.24 18.50 -20.97
CA ALA A 42 10.68 18.48 -20.75
C ALA A 42 11.39 18.78 -22.07
N VAL A 43 12.21 19.83 -22.09
CA VAL A 43 13.05 20.20 -23.25
C VAL A 43 14.50 20.07 -22.82
N HIS A 44 15.22 19.13 -23.41
CA HIS A 44 16.63 18.88 -23.18
C HIS A 44 17.43 19.40 -24.37
N CYS A 45 18.27 20.38 -24.08
CA CYS A 45 19.05 21.09 -25.07
C CYS A 45 20.53 20.72 -24.97
N GLN A 46 21.16 20.46 -26.12
CA GLN A 46 22.61 20.25 -26.25
C GLN A 46 23.24 21.43 -26.99
N GLU A 47 24.54 21.63 -26.80
CA GLU A 47 25.27 22.78 -27.35
C GLU A 47 24.72 24.14 -26.90
N PHE A 48 24.24 24.19 -25.66
CA PHE A 48 23.68 25.38 -25.06
C PHE A 48 24.73 26.51 -25.03
N GLY A 49 24.37 27.68 -25.59
CA GLY A 49 25.30 28.79 -25.77
C GLY A 49 26.03 28.85 -27.12
N GLY A 50 25.82 27.89 -28.03
CA GLY A 50 26.35 27.91 -29.40
C GLY A 50 27.66 27.14 -29.59
N LYS A 51 28.13 27.01 -30.84
CA LYS A 51 29.42 26.36 -31.15
C LYS A 51 30.57 27.29 -30.78
N ASN A 52 30.38 28.61 -30.92
CA ASN A 52 31.29 29.66 -30.43
C ASN A 52 30.78 30.34 -29.15
N TYR A 53 30.69 29.57 -28.06
CA TYR A 53 30.05 29.98 -26.81
C TYR A 53 30.57 31.29 -26.19
N GLU A 54 31.82 31.68 -26.40
CA GLU A 54 32.33 32.96 -25.90
C GLU A 54 31.59 34.17 -26.47
N LYS A 55 31.11 34.05 -27.72
CA LYS A 55 30.39 35.13 -28.43
C LYS A 55 28.88 34.99 -28.34
N SER A 56 28.37 33.76 -28.36
CA SER A 56 26.94 33.49 -28.50
C SER A 56 26.21 33.22 -27.17
N MET A 57 26.91 33.05 -26.05
CA MET A 57 26.27 32.81 -24.74
C MET A 57 25.34 33.96 -24.31
N CYS A 58 25.58 35.19 -24.76
CA CYS A 58 24.70 36.32 -24.45
C CYS A 58 23.26 36.17 -25.00
N PHE A 59 23.05 35.34 -26.02
CA PHE A 59 21.74 35.09 -26.61
C PHE A 59 20.92 34.02 -25.87
N VAL A 60 21.54 33.29 -24.92
CA VAL A 60 20.85 32.28 -24.10
C VAL A 60 19.77 32.91 -23.22
N ASP A 61 20.09 34.03 -22.58
CA ASP A 61 19.12 34.77 -21.77
C ASP A 61 17.93 35.27 -22.61
N GLN A 62 18.19 35.71 -23.85
CA GLN A 62 17.15 36.10 -24.80
C GLN A 62 16.23 34.91 -25.16
N PHE A 63 16.81 33.74 -25.44
CA PHE A 63 16.05 32.52 -25.74
C PHE A 63 15.11 32.13 -24.59
N VAL A 64 15.64 32.06 -23.37
CA VAL A 64 14.87 31.67 -22.18
C VAL A 64 13.78 32.71 -21.86
N LYS A 65 14.10 34.01 -21.93
CA LYS A 65 13.10 35.08 -21.75
C LYS A 65 11.99 35.03 -22.80
N THR A 66 12.33 34.75 -24.05
CA THR A 66 11.34 34.66 -25.14
C THR A 66 10.37 33.51 -24.91
N LEU A 67 10.86 32.34 -24.49
CA LEU A 67 9.98 31.21 -24.14
C LEU A 67 9.10 31.53 -22.94
N LEU A 68 9.67 32.08 -21.85
CA LEU A 68 8.94 32.35 -20.61
C LEU A 68 7.90 33.47 -20.73
N SER A 69 8.07 34.38 -21.69
CA SER A 69 7.13 35.48 -21.97
C SER A 69 6.09 35.13 -23.05
N SER A 70 6.19 33.96 -23.69
CA SER A 70 5.23 33.53 -24.71
C SER A 70 3.83 33.29 -24.14
N THR A 71 2.81 33.63 -24.92
CA THR A 71 1.40 33.46 -24.52
C THR A 71 1.03 31.99 -24.35
N GLU A 72 1.64 31.12 -25.15
CA GLU A 72 1.41 29.69 -25.23
C GLU A 72 1.93 28.96 -23.98
N LEU A 73 3.04 29.45 -23.40
CA LEU A 73 3.60 28.92 -22.15
C LEU A 73 3.10 29.65 -20.89
N SER A 74 2.29 30.71 -21.05
CA SER A 74 1.77 31.50 -19.92
C SER A 74 0.93 30.66 -18.93
N GLN A 75 0.27 29.61 -19.43
CA GLN A 75 -0.52 28.70 -18.61
C GLN A 75 0.31 27.84 -17.65
N PHE A 76 1.61 27.63 -17.92
CA PHE A 76 2.48 26.82 -17.08
C PHE A 76 2.91 27.62 -15.85
N ASP A 77 2.27 27.32 -14.72
CA ASP A 77 2.44 27.97 -13.42
C ASP A 77 3.75 27.57 -12.74
N LYS A 78 4.28 26.39 -13.08
CA LYS A 78 5.51 25.83 -12.51
C LYS A 78 6.57 25.69 -13.59
N THR A 79 7.79 26.12 -13.27
CA THR A 79 8.91 26.06 -14.22
C THR A 79 10.22 25.74 -13.50
N ARG A 80 11.03 24.86 -14.09
CA ARG A 80 12.40 24.58 -13.66
C ARG A 80 13.33 24.68 -14.86
N VAL A 81 14.36 25.50 -14.76
CA VAL A 81 15.35 25.67 -15.83
C VAL A 81 16.75 25.50 -15.24
N PHE A 82 17.59 24.69 -15.89
CA PHE A 82 18.98 24.46 -15.51
C PHE A 82 19.87 24.73 -16.73
N LEU A 83 20.73 25.73 -16.65
CA LEU A 83 21.59 26.17 -17.74
C LEU A 83 23.06 26.10 -17.29
N ASP A 84 23.83 25.24 -17.93
CA ASP A 84 25.28 25.15 -17.69
C ASP A 84 26.00 26.16 -18.58
N GLU A 85 26.28 27.36 -18.05
CA GLU A 85 26.85 28.50 -18.80
C GLU A 85 28.29 28.84 -18.38
N ASP A 86 28.80 28.20 -17.32
CA ASP A 86 30.14 28.46 -16.77
C ASP A 86 31.25 27.81 -17.62
N TYR A 87 31.46 28.35 -18.82
CA TYR A 87 32.52 27.91 -19.73
C TYR A 87 33.94 28.14 -19.20
N LYS A 88 34.11 28.91 -18.11
CA LYS A 88 35.40 29.12 -17.44
C LYS A 88 35.80 27.90 -16.60
N ALA A 89 34.84 27.13 -16.09
CA ALA A 89 35.07 25.85 -15.40
C ALA A 89 35.26 24.72 -16.42
N SER A 90 36.37 24.77 -17.17
CA SER A 90 36.62 23.86 -18.31
C SER A 90 36.58 22.38 -17.94
N ASP A 91 36.83 22.02 -16.68
CA ASP A 91 36.82 20.65 -16.16
C ASP A 91 35.41 20.09 -15.89
N LYS A 92 34.41 20.96 -15.77
CA LYS A 92 33.02 20.59 -15.41
C LYS A 92 31.96 21.05 -16.40
N PHE A 93 32.32 21.93 -17.32
CA PHE A 93 31.42 22.48 -18.33
C PHE A 93 30.96 21.43 -19.35
N THR A 94 29.63 21.35 -19.55
CA THR A 94 28.93 20.40 -20.44
C THR A 94 28.08 21.07 -21.52
N ALA A 95 27.82 22.39 -21.41
CA ALA A 95 26.92 23.11 -22.32
C ALA A 95 25.55 22.43 -22.51
N LEU A 96 24.99 21.89 -21.43
CA LEU A 96 23.67 21.26 -21.40
C LEU A 96 22.66 22.22 -20.77
N GLY A 97 21.44 22.24 -21.33
CA GLY A 97 20.31 22.99 -20.81
C GLY A 97 19.09 22.10 -20.62
N ASN A 98 18.42 22.17 -19.47
CA ASN A 98 17.18 21.44 -19.20
C ASN A 98 16.06 22.43 -18.84
N LEU A 99 14.96 22.42 -19.58
CA LEU A 99 13.81 23.28 -19.34
C LEU A 99 12.56 22.42 -19.09
N TYR A 100 11.86 22.70 -18.00
CA TYR A 100 10.64 21.99 -17.60
C TYR A 100 9.49 22.95 -17.40
N PHE A 101 8.36 22.70 -18.06
CA PHE A 101 7.13 23.49 -17.95
C PHE A 101 5.99 22.61 -17.49
N ILE A 102 5.34 22.98 -16.39
CA ILE A 102 4.30 22.15 -15.75
C ILE A 102 3.04 22.98 -15.48
N HIS A 103 1.88 22.45 -15.90
CA HIS A 103 0.55 23.05 -15.73
C HIS A 103 -0.48 21.99 -15.34
N LYS A 104 -1.42 22.31 -14.43
CA LYS A 104 -2.54 21.42 -14.02
C LYS A 104 -2.14 20.05 -13.46
N CYS A 105 -0.85 19.84 -13.13
CA CYS A 105 -0.37 18.66 -12.43
C CYS A 105 -0.42 18.87 -10.91
N GLN A 106 -1.05 17.94 -10.17
CA GLN A 106 -1.09 17.97 -8.71
C GLN A 106 0.16 17.29 -8.12
N ASN A 107 0.62 17.70 -6.94
CA ASN A 107 1.71 17.05 -6.19
C ASN A 107 2.97 16.78 -7.03
N VAL A 108 3.50 17.81 -7.67
CA VAL A 108 4.71 17.72 -8.49
C VAL A 108 5.93 17.96 -7.61
N GLN A 109 6.86 17.01 -7.62
CA GLN A 109 8.09 17.09 -6.85
C GLN A 109 9.31 16.72 -7.70
N ILE A 110 10.46 17.28 -7.35
CA ILE A 110 11.76 16.98 -7.96
C ILE A 110 12.67 16.37 -6.89
N TRP A 111 13.49 15.41 -7.27
CA TRP A 111 14.42 14.74 -6.37
C TRP A 111 15.62 15.62 -6.06
N ASP A 112 15.95 15.72 -4.78
CA ASP A 112 17.21 16.26 -4.29
C ASP A 112 18.22 15.10 -4.15
N PHE A 113 19.27 15.13 -4.97
CA PHE A 113 20.30 14.08 -5.02
C PHE A 113 21.25 14.11 -3.81
N ASN A 114 21.36 15.26 -3.12
CA ASN A 114 22.20 15.38 -1.93
C ASN A 114 21.46 14.85 -0.69
N ASP A 115 20.23 15.32 -0.47
CA ASP A 115 19.42 14.98 0.70
C ASP A 115 18.60 13.70 0.51
N ARG A 116 18.61 13.12 -0.69
CA ARG A 116 17.89 11.91 -1.11
C ARG A 116 16.41 11.97 -0.73
N ASN A 117 15.73 13.03 -1.17
CA ASN A 117 14.32 13.24 -0.91
C ASN A 117 13.62 13.99 -2.05
N TYR A 118 12.29 13.99 -2.06
CA TYR A 118 11.50 14.79 -2.99
C TYR A 118 11.14 16.15 -2.40
N VAL A 119 11.41 17.21 -3.17
CA VAL A 119 11.13 18.61 -2.85
C VAL A 119 9.99 19.12 -3.75
N PRO A 120 8.98 19.81 -3.19
CA PRO A 120 7.85 20.33 -3.97
C PRO A 120 8.27 21.37 -5.02
N VAL A 121 7.56 21.39 -6.14
CA VAL A 121 7.76 22.33 -7.25
C VAL A 121 6.54 23.22 -7.36
N ASP A 122 6.61 24.42 -6.77
CA ASP A 122 5.47 25.34 -6.68
C ASP A 122 5.65 26.67 -7.44
N ASN A 123 6.87 26.99 -7.88
CA ASN A 123 7.22 28.29 -8.49
C ASN A 123 7.95 28.15 -9.83
N LYS A 124 8.33 29.28 -10.43
CA LYS A 124 9.28 29.36 -11.55
C LYS A 124 10.69 29.61 -11.02
N GLU A 125 11.61 28.70 -11.28
CA GLU A 125 13.02 28.81 -10.86
C GLU A 125 13.95 28.56 -12.04
N ILE A 126 14.97 29.41 -12.15
CA ILE A 126 15.99 29.37 -13.20
C ILE A 126 17.35 29.33 -12.51
N TYR A 127 18.11 28.28 -12.78
CA TYR A 127 19.49 28.13 -12.37
C TYR A 127 20.38 28.34 -13.60
N SER A 128 21.16 29.42 -13.61
CA SER A 128 22.05 29.80 -14.72
C SER A 128 23.46 30.10 -14.20
N GLY A 129 24.45 30.17 -15.09
CA GLY A 129 25.87 30.29 -14.71
C GLY A 129 26.46 28.96 -14.19
N ASN A 130 27.06 29.01 -13.00
CA ASN A 130 27.61 27.84 -12.33
C ASN A 130 26.53 27.11 -11.54
N ILE A 131 26.21 25.90 -11.95
CA ILE A 131 25.12 25.12 -11.37
C ILE A 131 25.61 23.91 -10.55
N GLU A 132 26.90 23.77 -10.26
CA GLU A 132 27.47 22.57 -9.59
C GLU A 132 26.79 22.24 -8.25
N ASN A 133 26.42 23.28 -7.47
CA ASN A 133 25.86 23.11 -6.13
C ASN A 133 24.33 22.95 -6.11
N VAL A 134 23.67 22.90 -7.27
CA VAL A 134 22.22 22.75 -7.34
C VAL A 134 21.87 21.26 -7.17
N SER A 135 21.36 20.93 -5.99
CA SER A 135 21.12 19.56 -5.52
C SER A 135 19.99 18.81 -6.24
N VAL A 136 19.06 19.52 -6.86
CA VAL A 136 17.90 18.92 -7.55
C VAL A 136 18.19 18.45 -8.98
N LYS A 137 19.47 18.38 -9.34
CA LYS A 137 19.95 17.72 -10.55
C LYS A 137 21.27 17.00 -10.28
N ASP A 138 21.55 16.02 -11.10
CA ASP A 138 22.84 15.34 -11.15
C ASP A 138 23.51 15.69 -12.50
N LYS A 139 24.78 16.07 -12.49
CA LYS A 139 25.50 16.52 -13.69
C LYS A 139 26.91 15.96 -13.66
N LEU A 140 27.35 15.39 -14.79
CA LEU A 140 28.69 14.86 -14.92
C LEU A 140 29.24 15.08 -16.32
N LYS A 141 30.49 15.55 -16.37
CA LYS A 141 31.30 15.63 -17.57
C LYS A 141 32.05 14.33 -17.80
N PHE A 142 32.08 13.81 -19.02
CA PHE A 142 32.74 12.53 -19.28
C PHE A 142 34.26 12.62 -19.06
N PRO A 143 34.88 11.59 -18.47
CA PRO A 143 36.33 11.56 -18.24
C PRO A 143 37.13 11.63 -19.54
N GLN A 144 38.32 12.25 -19.50
CA GLN A 144 39.16 12.43 -20.69
C GLN A 144 39.67 11.10 -21.24
N GLU A 145 39.89 10.09 -20.39
CA GLU A 145 40.37 8.76 -20.74
C GLU A 145 39.39 7.97 -21.63
N PHE A 146 38.12 8.37 -21.70
CA PHE A 146 37.20 7.80 -22.69
C PHE A 146 37.59 8.22 -24.12
N TYR A 147 38.41 9.28 -24.24
CA TYR A 147 38.75 9.98 -25.47
C TYR A 147 40.20 10.53 -25.45
N PRO A 148 41.24 9.68 -25.28
CA PRO A 148 42.62 10.13 -25.03
C PRO A 148 43.27 10.87 -26.20
N GLN A 149 42.74 10.72 -27.42
CA GLN A 149 43.27 11.35 -28.63
C GLN A 149 42.73 12.78 -28.88
N PHE A 150 41.88 13.31 -28.00
CA PHE A 150 41.10 14.53 -28.26
C PHE A 150 41.38 15.66 -27.28
N LYS A 151 41.21 16.90 -27.75
CA LYS A 151 41.13 18.09 -26.91
C LYS A 151 39.94 17.93 -25.94
N TRP A 152 40.15 18.21 -24.66
CA TRP A 152 39.11 18.07 -23.62
C TRP A 152 37.84 18.81 -24.04
N SER A 153 36.76 18.06 -24.27
CA SER A 153 35.52 18.57 -24.86
C SER A 153 34.51 19.00 -23.78
N ARG A 154 33.29 19.38 -24.17
CA ARG A 154 32.16 19.74 -23.29
C ARG A 154 31.10 18.63 -23.20
N LYS A 155 31.47 17.36 -23.31
CA LYS A 155 30.52 16.24 -23.43
C LYS A 155 30.24 15.61 -22.05
N GLY A 156 28.99 15.27 -21.79
CA GLY A 156 28.53 14.82 -20.48
C GLY A 156 27.04 14.49 -20.47
N PHE A 157 26.48 14.37 -19.27
CA PHE A 157 25.05 14.24 -19.06
C PHE A 157 24.55 15.12 -17.90
N MET A 158 23.26 15.43 -17.93
CA MET A 158 22.53 16.09 -16.86
C MET A 158 21.20 15.37 -16.62
N ARG A 159 20.95 14.96 -15.37
CA ARG A 159 19.80 14.17 -14.95
C ARG A 159 18.95 14.91 -13.94
N THR A 160 17.64 14.70 -14.04
CA THR A 160 16.66 15.08 -13.02
C THR A 160 15.71 13.93 -12.77
N ARG A 161 15.15 13.84 -11.56
CA ARG A 161 14.14 12.83 -11.21
C ARG A 161 12.86 13.51 -10.73
N TRP A 162 11.74 13.06 -11.26
CA TRP A 162 10.44 13.69 -11.08
C TRP A 162 9.45 12.72 -10.47
N LEU A 163 8.65 13.23 -9.51
CA LEU A 163 7.46 12.58 -9.00
C LEU A 163 6.24 13.40 -9.43
N LEU A 164 5.38 12.80 -10.26
CA LEU A 164 4.17 13.43 -10.79
C LEU A 164 2.92 12.81 -10.16
N ASN A 165 1.91 13.64 -9.86
CA ASN A 165 0.58 13.24 -9.36
C ASN A 165 0.61 12.35 -8.10
N GLY A 166 1.69 12.42 -7.30
CA GLY A 166 1.82 11.69 -6.03
C GLY A 166 1.97 10.16 -6.13
N GLY A 167 2.33 9.62 -7.31
CA GLY A 167 2.49 8.17 -7.46
C GLY A 167 3.34 7.67 -8.64
N LEU A 168 3.77 8.51 -9.58
CA LEU A 168 4.67 8.10 -10.67
C LEU A 168 6.02 8.80 -10.56
N GLU A 169 7.07 7.99 -10.43
CA GLU A 169 8.47 8.42 -10.38
C GLU A 169 9.16 8.11 -11.73
N MET A 170 9.93 9.05 -12.26
CA MET A 170 10.71 8.85 -13.50
C MET A 170 12.00 9.67 -13.53
N ASP A 171 13.04 9.10 -14.15
CA ASP A 171 14.32 9.74 -14.42
C ASP A 171 14.34 10.30 -15.86
N LEU A 172 14.77 11.56 -16.00
CA LEU A 172 14.96 12.23 -17.29
C LEU A 172 16.44 12.64 -17.43
N VAL A 173 17.10 12.16 -18.48
CA VAL A 173 18.55 12.34 -18.70
C VAL A 173 18.81 13.03 -20.03
N ASN A 174 19.42 14.21 -19.96
CA ASN A 174 19.99 14.94 -21.09
C ASN A 174 21.42 14.44 -21.31
N ILE A 175 21.75 13.95 -22.51
CA ILE A 175 23.08 13.44 -22.81
C ILE A 175 23.65 14.07 -24.09
N HIS A 176 24.96 14.27 -24.12
CA HIS A 176 25.64 14.79 -25.30
C HIS A 176 26.93 14.01 -25.55
N LEU A 177 26.96 13.26 -26.66
CA LEU A 177 28.06 12.38 -27.04
C LEU A 177 28.94 13.00 -28.13
N PHE A 178 30.11 12.40 -28.35
CA PHE A 178 31.12 12.92 -29.28
C PHE A 178 30.78 12.59 -30.74
N HIS A 179 31.02 13.57 -31.61
CA HIS A 179 30.95 13.40 -33.06
C HIS A 179 32.27 12.83 -33.61
N ASP A 180 32.21 12.26 -34.81
CA ASP A 180 33.39 11.76 -35.52
C ASP A 180 34.30 12.93 -35.95
N GLU A 181 35.61 12.78 -35.96
CA GLU A 181 36.52 13.85 -36.43
C GLU A 181 36.56 13.97 -37.96
N SER A 182 36.38 12.85 -38.66
CA SER A 182 36.60 12.74 -40.10
C SER A 182 35.61 11.78 -40.74
N ASN A 183 34.95 12.18 -41.83
CA ASN A 183 34.10 11.25 -42.58
C ASN A 183 34.90 10.07 -43.15
N LEU A 184 36.17 10.28 -43.49
CA LEU A 184 37.05 9.25 -44.05
C LEU A 184 37.27 8.09 -43.05
N VAL A 185 37.27 8.37 -41.75
CA VAL A 185 37.41 7.32 -40.71
C VAL A 185 36.16 6.45 -40.66
N SER A 186 34.98 7.06 -40.80
CA SER A 186 33.69 6.37 -40.77
C SER A 186 33.48 5.39 -41.95
N VAL A 187 34.27 5.52 -43.03
CA VAL A 187 34.21 4.62 -44.21
C VAL A 187 35.16 3.42 -44.10
N GLN A 188 36.22 3.52 -43.30
CA GLN A 188 37.27 2.49 -43.24
C GLN A 188 36.77 1.21 -42.54
N GLU A 189 36.18 1.38 -41.36
CA GLU A 189 35.69 0.29 -40.51
C GLU A 189 34.41 0.68 -39.75
N PHE A 190 33.57 -0.31 -39.47
CA PHE A 190 32.42 -0.20 -38.59
C PHE A 190 32.42 -1.39 -37.59
N PRO A 191 32.23 -1.17 -36.28
CA PRO A 191 32.10 0.11 -35.59
C PRO A 191 33.42 0.89 -35.54
N SER A 192 33.37 2.20 -35.78
CA SER A 192 34.57 3.05 -35.73
C SER A 192 35.08 3.20 -34.29
N ALA A 193 36.28 3.76 -34.11
CA ALA A 193 36.79 4.15 -32.79
C ALA A 193 35.81 5.10 -32.05
N TYR A 194 35.12 5.98 -32.78
CA TYR A 194 34.14 6.91 -32.20
C TYR A 194 32.88 6.19 -31.72
N THR A 195 32.36 5.27 -32.52
CA THR A 195 31.25 4.39 -32.14
C THR A 195 31.55 3.65 -30.84
N ARG A 196 32.76 3.08 -30.72
CA ARG A 196 33.21 2.39 -29.50
C ARG A 196 33.27 3.32 -28.28
N ASN A 197 33.69 4.58 -28.45
CA ASN A 197 33.77 5.51 -27.34
C ASN A 197 32.39 6.05 -26.92
N ARG A 198 31.50 6.37 -27.88
CA ARG A 198 30.09 6.70 -27.60
C ARG A 198 29.43 5.60 -26.77
N ARG A 199 29.68 4.35 -27.15
CA ARG A 199 29.21 3.18 -26.41
C ARG A 199 29.68 3.16 -24.97
N LYS A 200 30.98 3.35 -24.72
CA LYS A 200 31.53 3.40 -23.36
C LYS A 200 30.87 4.50 -22.51
N ALA A 201 30.64 5.68 -23.09
CA ALA A 201 30.02 6.80 -22.38
C ALA A 201 28.55 6.52 -22.02
N LEU A 202 27.77 5.93 -22.93
CA LEU A 202 26.38 5.57 -22.66
C LEU A 202 26.26 4.41 -21.64
N GLU A 203 27.08 3.36 -21.78
CA GLU A 203 27.14 2.27 -20.80
C GLU A 203 27.53 2.77 -19.40
N TYR A 204 28.49 3.69 -19.32
CA TYR A 204 28.89 4.32 -18.06
C TYR A 204 27.73 5.08 -17.42
N THR A 205 27.01 5.89 -18.19
CA THR A 205 25.84 6.65 -17.73
C THR A 205 24.75 5.72 -17.19
N LEU A 206 24.41 4.67 -17.94
CA LEU A 206 23.40 3.68 -17.56
C LEU A 206 23.78 2.93 -16.27
N LYS A 207 25.05 2.51 -16.14
CA LYS A 207 25.55 1.81 -14.95
C LYS A 207 25.51 2.70 -13.71
N LEU A 208 25.90 3.96 -13.84
CA LEU A 208 25.90 4.91 -12.72
C LEU A 208 24.49 5.12 -12.17
N ILE A 209 23.52 5.38 -13.06
CA ILE A 209 22.11 5.56 -12.70
C ILE A 209 21.55 4.28 -12.07
N ARG A 210 21.84 3.11 -12.65
CA ARG A 210 21.34 1.83 -12.15
C ARG A 210 21.87 1.50 -10.76
N ASN A 211 23.16 1.66 -10.53
CA ASN A 211 23.77 1.38 -9.23
C ASN A 211 23.20 2.29 -8.13
N GLU A 212 22.92 3.55 -8.44
CA GLU A 212 22.25 4.46 -7.51
C GLU A 212 20.80 4.01 -7.24
N GLN A 213 20.04 3.65 -8.29
CA GLN A 213 18.68 3.14 -8.16
C GLN A 213 18.61 1.87 -7.29
N GLU A 214 19.49 0.89 -7.48
CA GLU A 214 19.50 -0.37 -6.71
C GLU A 214 19.79 -0.15 -5.21
N ASN A 215 20.54 0.89 -4.86
CA ASN A 215 20.85 1.21 -3.46
C ASN A 215 19.71 1.95 -2.74
N ASP A 216 18.93 2.77 -3.45
CA ASP A 216 17.85 3.57 -2.87
C ASP A 216 16.46 2.94 -3.06
N HIS A 217 16.27 2.07 -4.07
CA HIS A 217 15.00 1.45 -4.43
C HIS A 217 15.19 -0.02 -4.83
N ASN A 218 14.36 -0.92 -4.28
CA ASN A 218 14.36 -2.35 -4.67
C ASN A 218 13.83 -2.61 -6.11
N GLN A 219 13.62 -1.58 -6.94
CA GLN A 219 13.06 -1.68 -8.29
C GLN A 219 13.62 -0.59 -9.22
N SER A 220 13.82 -0.92 -10.51
CA SER A 220 14.28 0.04 -11.53
C SER A 220 13.16 1.01 -11.95
N LEU A 221 13.42 2.31 -11.85
CA LEU A 221 12.47 3.37 -12.21
C LEU A 221 12.37 3.53 -13.75
N PRO A 222 11.23 3.99 -14.29
CA PRO A 222 11.15 4.49 -15.66
C PRO A 222 12.23 5.53 -15.95
N LEU A 223 13.06 5.27 -16.96
CA LEU A 223 14.17 6.11 -17.37
C LEU A 223 14.01 6.51 -18.83
N PHE A 224 14.05 7.81 -19.10
CA PHE A 224 14.08 8.38 -20.45
C PHE A 224 15.38 9.14 -20.65
N ILE A 225 16.11 8.80 -21.70
CA ILE A 225 17.41 9.37 -22.06
C ILE A 225 17.27 9.99 -23.43
N PHE A 226 17.46 11.30 -23.51
CA PHE A 226 17.29 12.00 -24.76
C PHE A 226 18.35 13.06 -24.95
N GLY A 227 18.86 13.16 -26.17
CA GLY A 227 20.02 13.98 -26.45
C GLY A 227 20.63 13.76 -27.82
N ASP A 228 21.73 14.46 -28.07
CA ASP A 228 22.56 14.28 -29.26
C ASP A 228 23.56 13.14 -29.01
N PHE A 229 23.16 11.95 -29.46
CA PHE A 229 23.97 10.74 -29.40
C PHE A 229 25.08 10.73 -30.44
N ASN A 230 25.02 11.57 -31.47
CA ASN A 230 25.96 11.55 -32.59
C ASN A 230 26.12 10.16 -33.25
N PHE A 231 25.09 9.29 -33.16
CA PHE A 231 25.09 8.00 -33.82
C PHE A 231 25.17 8.18 -35.35
N ARG A 232 25.94 7.29 -35.98
CA ARG A 232 26.19 7.31 -37.42
C ARG A 232 25.67 6.03 -38.05
N LEU A 233 25.16 6.16 -39.27
CA LEU A 233 24.90 5.00 -40.13
C LEU A 233 26.22 4.27 -40.41
N ASP A 234 26.13 2.97 -40.69
CA ASP A 234 27.22 2.19 -41.27
C ASP A 234 27.61 2.78 -42.63
N THR A 235 28.52 3.76 -42.57
CA THR A 235 28.79 4.67 -43.69
C THR A 235 29.48 3.90 -44.82
N LYS A 236 30.28 2.88 -44.48
CA LYS A 236 30.89 1.96 -45.45
C LYS A 236 29.85 1.23 -46.29
N GLU A 237 28.86 0.63 -45.62
CA GLU A 237 27.79 -0.11 -46.30
C GLU A 237 26.87 0.82 -47.10
N ILE A 238 26.53 1.99 -46.55
CA ILE A 238 25.76 3.01 -47.28
C ILE A 238 26.48 3.44 -48.56
N ILE A 239 27.78 3.75 -48.49
CA ILE A 239 28.53 4.16 -49.68
C ILE A 239 28.55 3.03 -50.71
N SER A 240 28.83 1.80 -50.29
CA SER A 240 28.81 0.62 -51.17
C SER A 240 27.49 0.54 -51.97
N ARG A 241 26.36 0.80 -51.32
CA ARG A 241 25.03 0.82 -51.96
C ARG A 241 24.85 2.03 -52.88
N LEU A 242 25.23 3.23 -52.44
CA LEU A 242 25.12 4.46 -53.23
C LEU A 242 26.00 4.43 -54.50
N THR A 243 27.11 3.69 -54.46
CA THR A 243 28.14 3.63 -55.51
C THR A 243 28.17 2.31 -56.26
N ALA A 244 27.13 1.47 -56.16
CA ALA A 244 27.08 0.14 -56.80
C ALA A 244 27.37 0.17 -58.32
N ASN A 245 27.06 1.29 -58.99
CA ASN A 245 27.30 1.52 -60.42
C ASN A 245 28.34 2.64 -60.68
N SER A 246 29.32 2.83 -59.79
CA SER A 246 30.31 3.91 -59.87
C SER A 246 31.74 3.40 -59.73
N CYS A 247 32.70 4.07 -60.35
CA CYS A 247 34.12 3.73 -60.24
C CYS A 247 34.80 4.58 -59.14
N PRO A 248 35.49 3.96 -58.16
CA PRO A 248 36.22 4.70 -57.13
C PRO A 248 37.50 5.32 -57.69
N SER A 249 37.80 6.54 -57.26
CA SER A 249 39.07 7.22 -57.48
C SER A 249 39.60 7.77 -56.15
N LEU A 250 40.89 7.53 -55.89
CA LEU A 250 41.55 7.87 -54.63
C LEU A 250 42.60 8.96 -54.88
N GLU A 251 42.47 10.11 -54.24
CA GLU A 251 43.50 11.16 -54.26
C GLU A 251 44.31 11.11 -52.94
N SER A 252 45.59 10.75 -53.03
CA SER A 252 46.55 10.69 -51.92
C SER A 252 47.64 11.75 -52.09
N ASN A 253 47.81 12.66 -51.13
CA ASN A 253 48.81 13.74 -51.21
C ASN A 253 49.65 13.97 -49.93
N ASP A 254 49.57 13.10 -48.91
CA ASP A 254 50.41 13.24 -47.71
C ASP A 254 51.55 12.22 -47.70
N GLU A 255 52.73 12.64 -47.20
CA GLU A 255 53.97 11.84 -47.02
C GLU A 255 53.80 10.57 -46.14
N GLY A 256 52.57 10.24 -45.70
CA GLY A 256 52.23 9.08 -44.88
C GLY A 256 51.12 8.17 -45.44
N GLY A 257 50.72 8.30 -46.71
CA GLY A 257 49.85 7.32 -47.40
C GLY A 257 48.38 7.25 -46.97
N LYS A 258 47.86 8.23 -46.21
CA LYS A 258 46.43 8.32 -45.85
C LYS A 258 45.63 9.04 -46.96
N PRO A 259 44.42 8.57 -47.33
CA PRO A 259 43.60 9.22 -48.36
C PRO A 259 43.12 10.60 -47.88
N LYS A 260 43.25 11.63 -48.73
CA LYS A 260 42.78 13.00 -48.43
C LYS A 260 41.36 13.22 -48.93
N ARG A 261 41.00 12.57 -50.04
CA ARG A 261 39.69 12.64 -50.69
C ARG A 261 39.35 11.30 -51.33
N LEU A 262 38.11 10.87 -51.16
CA LEU A 262 37.51 9.71 -51.81
C LEU A 262 36.42 10.22 -52.76
N THR A 263 36.54 9.93 -54.05
CA THR A 263 35.58 10.35 -55.06
C THR A 263 35.10 9.15 -55.86
N PHE A 264 33.78 8.97 -55.94
CA PHE A 264 33.13 7.98 -56.78
C PHE A 264 32.46 8.70 -57.94
N ARG A 265 32.81 8.35 -59.18
CA ARG A 265 32.23 8.97 -60.38
C ARG A 265 31.29 7.99 -61.09
N ASN A 266 30.26 8.53 -61.73
CA ASN A 266 29.28 7.73 -62.46
C ASN A 266 29.97 7.04 -63.66
N ALA A 267 29.75 5.73 -63.85
CA ALA A 267 30.28 4.99 -64.98
C ALA A 267 29.76 5.51 -66.33
N GLU A 268 28.54 6.08 -66.37
CA GLU A 268 27.90 6.63 -67.57
C GLU A 268 28.31 8.08 -67.85
N ASN A 269 28.79 8.82 -66.85
CA ASN A 269 29.24 10.21 -66.98
C ASN A 269 30.49 10.46 -66.10
N PRO A 270 31.70 10.17 -66.61
CA PRO A 270 32.94 10.19 -65.83
C PRO A 270 33.35 11.57 -65.30
N ASP A 271 32.77 12.65 -65.83
CA ASP A 271 33.07 14.02 -65.42
C ASP A 271 32.18 14.51 -64.26
N GLN A 272 31.19 13.72 -63.85
CA GLN A 272 30.27 14.06 -62.76
C GLN A 272 30.58 13.25 -61.48
N ASP A 273 30.99 13.97 -60.44
CA ASP A 273 31.17 13.41 -59.11
C ASP A 273 29.81 12.92 -58.55
N HIS A 274 29.74 11.65 -58.18
CA HIS A 274 28.53 10.99 -57.67
C HIS A 274 28.51 10.97 -56.14
N VAL A 275 29.63 10.58 -55.51
CA VAL A 275 29.86 10.68 -54.06
C VAL A 275 31.25 11.26 -53.81
N VAL A 276 31.36 12.29 -52.97
CA VAL A 276 32.65 12.87 -52.55
C VAL A 276 32.76 12.87 -51.03
N ILE A 277 33.88 12.38 -50.52
CA ILE A 277 34.13 12.26 -49.08
C ILE A 277 35.51 12.82 -48.77
N GLU A 278 35.52 13.80 -47.89
CA GLU A 278 36.72 14.38 -47.31
C GLU A 278 36.55 14.46 -45.80
N ARG A 279 37.57 14.95 -45.09
CA ARG A 279 37.54 15.04 -43.62
C ARG A 279 36.26 15.69 -43.07
N LYS A 280 35.81 16.80 -43.65
CA LYS A 280 34.61 17.56 -43.20
C LYS A 280 33.57 17.77 -44.31
N HIS A 281 33.70 17.02 -45.40
CA HIS A 281 32.80 17.12 -46.55
C HIS A 281 32.24 15.75 -46.88
N PHE A 282 30.93 15.69 -47.09
CA PHE A 282 30.22 14.53 -47.60
C PHE A 282 29.20 15.03 -48.60
N TYR A 283 29.39 14.70 -49.87
CA TYR A 283 28.49 15.09 -50.95
C TYR A 283 27.94 13.85 -51.63
N TYR A 284 26.65 13.88 -51.92
CA TYR A 284 25.97 12.91 -52.75
C TYR A 284 25.10 13.64 -53.78
N SER A 285 25.20 13.23 -55.04
CA SER A 285 24.51 13.88 -56.17
C SER A 285 22.98 13.86 -56.08
N ARG A 286 22.38 12.97 -55.26
CA ARG A 286 20.92 12.84 -55.08
C ARG A 286 20.51 12.93 -53.59
N PRO A 287 20.62 14.09 -52.95
CA PRO A 287 20.38 14.24 -51.50
C PRO A 287 18.96 13.84 -51.06
N SER A 288 17.97 13.93 -51.96
CA SER A 288 16.58 13.50 -51.73
C SER A 288 16.45 12.02 -51.35
N PHE A 289 17.45 11.20 -51.66
CA PHE A 289 17.52 9.80 -51.26
C PHE A 289 17.35 9.60 -49.75
N PHE A 290 17.92 10.49 -48.95
CA PHE A 290 17.86 10.41 -47.48
C PHE A 290 16.57 10.97 -46.89
N THR A 291 15.74 11.65 -47.70
CA THR A 291 14.42 12.16 -47.28
C THR A 291 13.26 11.34 -47.84
N ASP A 292 13.52 10.47 -48.82
CA ASP A 292 12.50 9.63 -49.45
C ASP A 292 12.06 8.50 -48.51
N GLN A 293 10.76 8.46 -48.21
CA GLN A 293 10.16 7.49 -47.32
C GLN A 293 10.34 6.05 -47.82
N SER A 294 10.44 5.81 -49.13
CA SER A 294 10.66 4.45 -49.66
C SER A 294 12.01 3.87 -49.26
N ASN A 295 13.01 4.72 -48.98
CA ASN A 295 14.36 4.31 -48.60
C ASN A 295 14.54 4.21 -47.08
N LEU A 296 13.57 4.66 -46.29
CA LEU A 296 13.67 4.74 -44.82
C LEU A 296 13.99 3.39 -44.18
N SER A 297 13.29 2.32 -44.58
CA SER A 297 13.53 0.96 -44.04
C SER A 297 14.98 0.51 -44.27
N MET A 298 15.53 0.82 -45.44
CA MET A 298 16.90 0.46 -45.82
C MET A 298 17.92 1.27 -45.04
N LEU A 299 17.68 2.57 -44.83
CA LEU A 299 18.53 3.42 -44.00
C LEU A 299 18.54 2.94 -42.54
N LEU A 300 17.36 2.58 -41.99
CA LEU A 300 17.23 2.04 -40.63
C LEU A 300 17.94 0.68 -40.46
N GLU A 301 18.10 -0.13 -41.50
CA GLU A 301 18.94 -1.34 -41.47
C GLU A 301 20.42 -1.03 -41.18
N GLN A 302 20.89 0.12 -41.64
CA GLN A 302 22.27 0.57 -41.43
C GLN A 302 22.46 1.39 -40.16
N ASP A 303 21.39 1.65 -39.43
CA ASP A 303 21.40 2.28 -38.11
C ASP A 303 21.73 1.26 -37.01
N LYS A 304 22.99 0.82 -37.00
CA LYS A 304 23.46 -0.30 -36.16
C LYS A 304 23.95 0.13 -34.78
N GLU A 305 24.29 1.40 -34.56
CA GLU A 305 24.84 1.86 -33.28
C GLU A 305 23.83 1.74 -32.12
N ALA A 306 22.56 2.10 -32.37
CA ALA A 306 21.50 2.02 -31.36
C ALA A 306 21.21 0.58 -30.91
N ARG A 307 21.30 -0.39 -31.82
CA ARG A 307 20.95 -1.80 -31.61
C ARG A 307 21.86 -2.52 -30.60
N TYR A 308 23.06 -2.01 -30.35
CA TYR A 308 23.96 -2.56 -29.33
C TYR A 308 23.41 -2.43 -27.91
N PHE A 309 22.37 -1.62 -27.71
CA PHE A 309 21.77 -1.37 -26.42
C PHE A 309 20.36 -1.93 -26.28
N ASP A 310 19.89 -2.78 -27.22
CA ASP A 310 18.54 -3.35 -27.19
C ASP A 310 18.22 -4.12 -25.89
N ASP A 311 19.26 -4.68 -25.24
CA ASP A 311 19.15 -5.35 -23.93
C ASP A 311 18.97 -4.38 -22.74
N LEU A 312 19.31 -3.10 -22.92
CA LEU A 312 19.37 -2.09 -21.85
C LEU A 312 18.33 -0.98 -22.01
N VAL A 313 18.12 -0.53 -23.25
CA VAL A 313 17.19 0.54 -23.61
C VAL A 313 16.45 0.16 -24.89
N SER A 314 15.31 0.80 -25.11
CA SER A 314 14.45 0.66 -26.27
C SER A 314 14.20 2.03 -26.88
N GLU A 315 13.81 2.03 -28.15
CA GLU A 315 13.37 3.21 -28.89
C GLU A 315 12.02 2.91 -29.54
N LEU A 316 11.17 3.93 -29.69
CA LEU A 316 9.95 3.77 -30.49
C LEU A 316 10.32 3.72 -31.97
N LYS A 317 9.44 3.12 -32.78
CA LYS A 317 9.64 3.04 -34.23
C LYS A 317 9.85 4.45 -34.81
N ILE A 318 10.96 4.62 -35.50
CA ILE A 318 11.28 5.85 -36.23
C ILE A 318 10.56 5.81 -37.58
N ASP A 319 9.69 6.79 -37.82
CA ASP A 319 8.95 6.97 -39.07
C ASP A 319 9.32 8.28 -39.80
N PHE A 320 10.38 8.96 -39.35
CA PHE A 320 10.88 10.24 -39.87
C PHE A 320 12.33 10.13 -40.40
N PRO A 321 12.74 10.98 -41.36
CA PRO A 321 14.07 10.93 -41.96
C PRO A 321 15.19 11.31 -40.97
N PRO A 322 16.47 11.07 -41.31
CA PRO A 322 17.62 11.47 -40.50
C PRO A 322 17.54 12.91 -39.98
N THR A 323 17.97 13.15 -38.75
CA THR A 323 17.77 14.43 -38.04
C THR A 323 18.91 15.45 -38.24
N TYR A 324 19.99 15.05 -38.91
CA TYR A 324 21.21 15.84 -39.12
C TYR A 324 21.95 15.38 -40.39
N PRO A 325 22.65 16.25 -41.16
CA PRO A 325 22.84 17.70 -40.96
C PRO A 325 21.94 18.56 -41.88
N PHE A 326 20.86 19.16 -41.37
CA PHE A 326 19.97 20.00 -42.21
C PHE A 326 20.58 21.34 -42.61
N ASN A 327 20.10 21.90 -43.72
CA ASN A 327 20.50 23.25 -44.15
C ASN A 327 20.04 24.33 -43.15
N GLU A 328 20.93 25.29 -42.91
CA GLU A 328 20.75 26.43 -42.00
C GLU A 328 20.28 27.70 -42.73
N GLU A 329 20.40 27.76 -44.07
CA GLU A 329 20.00 28.92 -44.86
C GLU A 329 18.46 29.09 -44.95
N ILE A 330 18.00 30.34 -44.83
CA ILE A 330 16.57 30.70 -44.74
C ILE A 330 16.00 31.12 -46.12
N ASP A 331 16.83 31.19 -47.17
CA ASP A 331 16.41 31.69 -48.49
C ASP A 331 15.65 30.63 -49.33
N ASP A 332 14.49 31.09 -49.85
CA ASP A 332 13.45 30.43 -50.67
C ASP A 332 12.77 29.15 -50.13
N VAL A 333 11.58 29.38 -49.54
CA VAL A 333 10.77 28.49 -48.69
C VAL A 333 10.19 27.25 -49.42
N SER A 334 10.42 27.05 -50.72
CA SER A 334 9.78 25.93 -51.44
C SER A 334 10.67 24.70 -51.72
N GLN A 335 12.01 24.77 -51.61
CA GLN A 335 12.87 23.62 -51.92
C GLN A 335 14.14 23.44 -51.05
N SER A 336 14.61 24.45 -50.30
CA SER A 336 15.90 24.40 -49.59
C SER A 336 15.85 23.82 -48.16
N SER A 337 14.72 23.98 -47.45
CA SER A 337 14.57 23.67 -46.00
C SER A 337 14.53 22.18 -45.64
N SER A 338 14.41 21.31 -46.63
CA SER A 338 14.39 19.84 -46.48
C SER A 338 15.69 19.19 -46.95
N ASN A 339 16.67 19.97 -47.40
CA ASN A 339 17.96 19.45 -47.88
C ASN A 339 18.99 19.34 -46.76
N TYR A 340 19.89 18.38 -46.90
CA TYR A 340 21.04 18.22 -46.02
C TYR A 340 22.23 19.06 -46.49
N MET A 341 23.02 19.55 -45.55
CA MET A 341 24.33 20.13 -45.80
C MET A 341 25.33 19.06 -46.22
N ASN A 342 26.31 19.44 -47.05
CA ASN A 342 27.36 18.54 -47.50
C ASN A 342 28.50 18.36 -46.47
N THR A 343 28.20 18.37 -45.18
CA THR A 343 29.19 18.29 -44.10
C THR A 343 29.42 16.87 -43.64
N ARG A 344 28.34 16.08 -43.49
CA ARG A 344 28.33 14.72 -42.95
C ARG A 344 27.29 13.86 -43.67
N CYS A 345 27.50 12.55 -43.65
CA CYS A 345 26.46 11.61 -44.06
C CYS A 345 25.23 11.78 -43.16
N PRO A 346 24.01 11.93 -43.73
CA PRO A 346 22.80 12.08 -42.94
C PRO A 346 22.59 10.92 -41.94
N SER A 347 22.24 11.23 -40.69
CA SER A 347 22.02 10.24 -39.62
C SER A 347 21.04 10.72 -38.55
N TRP A 348 20.45 9.79 -37.77
CA TRP A 348 19.63 10.12 -36.60
C TRP A 348 20.51 10.31 -35.36
N CYS A 349 20.89 11.56 -35.11
CA CYS A 349 21.77 11.93 -34.00
C CYS A 349 20.97 12.26 -32.72
N ASP A 350 19.89 13.03 -32.84
CA ASP A 350 18.94 13.32 -31.76
C ASP A 350 17.95 12.16 -31.59
N ARG A 351 17.85 11.60 -30.38
CA ARG A 351 16.97 10.46 -30.08
C ARG A 351 16.38 10.52 -28.69
N ILE A 352 15.31 9.73 -28.48
CA ILE A 352 14.71 9.47 -27.17
C ILE A 352 14.71 7.96 -26.92
N LEU A 353 15.67 7.50 -26.10
CA LEU A 353 15.80 6.13 -25.65
C LEU A 353 15.17 5.97 -24.26
N PHE A 354 14.74 4.76 -23.92
CA PHE A 354 14.10 4.50 -22.63
C PHE A 354 14.32 3.07 -22.13
N ASN A 355 14.37 2.86 -20.83
CA ASN A 355 14.58 1.51 -20.27
C ASN A 355 13.31 0.64 -20.30
N HIS A 356 13.43 -0.62 -19.87
CA HIS A 356 12.30 -1.57 -19.82
C HIS A 356 11.12 -1.08 -18.97
N SER A 357 11.39 -0.42 -17.84
CA SER A 357 10.33 0.14 -16.97
C SER A 357 9.53 1.23 -17.69
N ALA A 358 10.20 2.11 -18.43
CA ALA A 358 9.54 3.11 -19.26
C ALA A 358 8.86 2.52 -20.50
N ARG A 359 9.40 1.45 -21.08
CA ARG A 359 8.76 0.71 -22.18
C ARG A 359 7.41 0.13 -21.75
N ARG A 360 7.36 -0.58 -20.60
CA ARG A 360 6.12 -1.11 -20.02
C ARG A 360 5.08 -0.01 -19.79
N LEU A 361 5.53 1.16 -19.35
CA LEU A 361 4.67 2.33 -19.17
C LEU A 361 4.04 2.77 -20.51
N LEU A 362 4.84 2.91 -21.56
CA LEU A 362 4.37 3.31 -22.90
C LEU A 362 3.45 2.25 -23.54
N GLU A 363 3.76 0.97 -23.38
CA GLU A 363 2.95 -0.14 -23.91
C GLU A 363 1.57 -0.20 -23.24
N ALA A 364 1.49 -0.01 -21.92
CA ALA A 364 0.22 0.05 -21.20
C ALA A 364 -0.68 1.19 -21.72
N ILE A 365 -0.10 2.36 -22.02
CA ILE A 365 -0.80 3.54 -22.53
C ILE A 365 -1.33 3.33 -23.95
N SER A 366 -0.59 2.58 -24.79
CA SER A 366 -0.91 2.30 -26.19
C SER A 366 -2.32 1.72 -26.41
N THR A 367 -2.84 1.00 -25.41
CA THR A 367 -4.21 0.44 -25.43
C THR A 367 -5.32 1.50 -25.47
N THR A 368 -5.04 2.73 -25.01
CA THR A 368 -6.03 3.83 -24.96
C THR A 368 -5.72 4.93 -25.96
N LYS A 369 -4.45 5.36 -26.06
CA LYS A 369 -3.94 6.33 -27.03
C LYS A 369 -2.47 6.02 -27.32
N PRO A 370 -2.08 5.74 -28.58
CA PRO A 370 -0.69 5.41 -28.90
C PRO A 370 0.24 6.61 -28.67
N PRO A 371 1.48 6.39 -28.22
CA PRO A 371 2.49 7.44 -28.14
C PRO A 371 2.88 7.92 -29.53
N VAL A 372 3.25 9.21 -29.65
CA VAL A 372 3.69 9.83 -30.90
C VAL A 372 5.18 10.15 -30.79
N TYR A 373 5.98 9.62 -31.71
CA TYR A 373 7.43 9.86 -31.80
C TYR A 373 7.76 10.50 -33.15
N ASN A 374 8.20 11.76 -33.16
CA ASN A 374 8.35 12.53 -34.40
C ASN A 374 9.31 13.74 -34.24
N VAL A 375 9.52 14.52 -35.30
CA VAL A 375 10.33 15.75 -35.32
C VAL A 375 9.49 17.03 -35.27
N ILE A 376 10.07 18.12 -34.77
CA ILE A 376 9.50 19.47 -34.82
C ILE A 376 10.05 20.21 -36.04
N GLY A 377 9.19 20.91 -36.78
CA GLY A 377 9.61 21.74 -37.91
C GLY A 377 10.17 20.96 -39.10
N GLN A 378 9.53 19.85 -39.50
CA GLN A 378 10.00 18.97 -40.58
C GLN A 378 10.42 19.73 -41.85
N HIS A 379 9.62 20.72 -42.27
CA HIS A 379 9.85 21.52 -43.48
C HIS A 379 10.36 22.94 -43.20
N VAL A 380 10.85 23.21 -41.98
CA VAL A 380 11.30 24.55 -41.54
C VAL A 380 12.78 24.49 -41.18
N PRO A 381 13.62 25.47 -41.53
CA PRO A 381 15.01 25.49 -41.07
C PRO A 381 15.06 25.66 -39.55
N MET A 382 15.44 24.59 -38.84
CA MET A 382 15.51 24.54 -37.37
C MET A 382 16.95 24.64 -36.84
N GLY A 383 17.93 24.79 -37.74
CA GLY A 383 19.35 24.57 -37.49
C GLY A 383 19.85 23.31 -38.21
N ASP A 384 21.11 22.94 -37.98
CA ASP A 384 21.71 21.72 -38.54
C ASP A 384 21.11 20.43 -37.96
N HIS A 385 20.42 20.53 -36.82
CA HIS A 385 19.65 19.46 -36.20
C HIS A 385 18.14 19.77 -36.19
N LYS A 386 17.31 18.73 -36.36
CA LYS A 386 15.86 18.81 -36.13
C LYS A 386 15.53 18.31 -34.73
N PRO A 387 14.78 19.09 -33.91
CA PRO A 387 14.33 18.62 -32.61
C PRO A 387 13.44 17.37 -32.74
N VAL A 388 13.66 16.39 -31.87
CA VAL A 388 12.87 15.16 -31.78
C VAL A 388 12.00 15.21 -30.53
N TYR A 389 10.75 14.78 -30.65
CA TYR A 389 9.81 14.73 -29.53
C TYR A 389 9.10 13.38 -29.38
N LEU A 390 8.78 13.06 -28.13
CA LEU A 390 7.93 11.95 -27.71
C LEU A 390 6.74 12.51 -26.93
N PHE A 391 5.52 12.26 -27.41
CA PHE A 391 4.28 12.67 -26.78
C PHE A 391 3.43 11.47 -26.36
N PHE A 392 2.98 11.43 -25.10
CA PHE A 392 2.20 10.33 -24.53
C PHE A 392 1.31 10.79 -23.37
N HIS A 393 0.39 9.93 -22.92
CA HIS A 393 -0.55 10.24 -21.84
C HIS A 393 -0.25 9.39 -20.60
N LEU A 394 0.23 10.00 -19.52
CA LEU A 394 0.42 9.31 -18.25
C LEU A 394 -0.90 9.01 -17.56
N MET A 395 -1.15 7.74 -17.21
CA MET A 395 -2.32 7.34 -16.43
C MET A 395 -2.19 7.79 -14.97
N GLU A 396 -3.24 8.38 -14.40
CA GLU A 396 -3.33 8.57 -12.96
C GLU A 396 -3.56 7.21 -12.30
N GLN A 397 -2.79 6.86 -11.28
CA GLN A 397 -3.13 5.74 -10.41
C GLN A 397 -4.35 6.10 -9.55
N LYS A 398 -5.54 6.00 -10.14
CA LYS A 398 -6.80 5.96 -9.39
C LYS A 398 -6.91 4.64 -8.64
N PHE A 399 -7.72 4.63 -7.58
CA PHE A 399 -8.06 3.39 -6.87
C PHE A 399 -8.49 2.33 -7.89
N PRO A 400 -7.92 1.12 -7.88
CA PRO A 400 -7.96 0.27 -9.08
C PRO A 400 -9.33 -0.38 -9.33
N PHE A 401 -10.32 -0.18 -8.46
CA PHE A 401 -11.59 -0.89 -8.53
C PHE A 401 -12.70 -0.19 -7.73
N ASP A 402 -13.94 -0.33 -8.20
CA ASP A 402 -15.14 -0.07 -7.40
C ASP A 402 -15.51 -1.36 -6.67
N SER A 403 -15.41 -1.38 -5.34
CA SER A 403 -15.72 -2.56 -4.53
C SER A 403 -17.19 -2.99 -4.63
N TYR A 404 -18.11 -2.15 -5.14
CA TYR A 404 -19.48 -2.59 -5.47
C TYR A 404 -19.47 -3.73 -6.51
N GLN A 405 -18.52 -3.71 -7.43
CA GLN A 405 -18.40 -4.71 -8.50
C GLN A 405 -17.77 -6.02 -8.03
N LEU A 406 -17.26 -6.07 -6.79
CA LEU A 406 -16.65 -7.27 -6.19
C LEU A 406 -17.66 -8.15 -5.46
N LYS A 407 -18.94 -7.78 -5.41
CA LYS A 407 -19.97 -8.62 -4.81
C LYS A 407 -20.04 -10.00 -5.47
N ILE A 408 -20.20 -11.01 -4.64
CA ILE A 408 -20.43 -12.38 -5.09
C ILE A 408 -21.95 -12.54 -5.24
N ASP A 409 -22.38 -13.02 -6.40
CA ASP A 409 -23.80 -13.25 -6.68
C ASP A 409 -24.29 -14.44 -5.84
N SER A 410 -25.12 -14.16 -4.85
CA SER A 410 -25.66 -15.19 -3.95
C SER A 410 -26.62 -16.16 -4.65
N ASN A 411 -27.10 -15.83 -5.85
CA ASN A 411 -28.03 -16.67 -6.61
C ASN A 411 -27.32 -17.75 -7.46
N LYS A 412 -25.99 -17.68 -7.57
CA LYS A 412 -25.19 -18.66 -8.31
C LYS A 412 -24.37 -19.53 -7.36
N PRO A 413 -24.21 -20.84 -7.65
CA PRO A 413 -23.29 -21.68 -6.88
C PRO A 413 -21.88 -21.09 -6.89
N LEU A 414 -21.24 -21.05 -5.71
CA LEU A 414 -19.93 -20.40 -5.54
C LEU A 414 -18.85 -21.10 -6.37
N GLU A 415 -18.96 -22.42 -6.52
CA GLU A 415 -18.09 -23.26 -7.34
C GLU A 415 -18.05 -22.78 -8.80
N VAL A 416 -19.23 -22.48 -9.37
CA VAL A 416 -19.37 -21.97 -10.74
C VAL A 416 -18.75 -20.58 -10.86
N ILE A 417 -18.98 -19.71 -9.88
CA ILE A 417 -18.41 -18.35 -9.88
C ILE A 417 -16.88 -18.41 -9.85
N VAL A 418 -16.31 -19.32 -9.05
CA VAL A 418 -14.86 -19.54 -8.97
C VAL A 418 -14.34 -19.97 -10.34
N ASP A 419 -14.93 -21.00 -10.94
CA ASP A 419 -14.51 -21.52 -12.26
C ASP A 419 -14.53 -20.45 -13.34
N ASP A 420 -15.64 -19.74 -13.48
CA ASP A 420 -15.82 -18.70 -14.49
C ASP A 420 -14.78 -17.58 -14.30
N SER A 421 -14.57 -17.14 -13.05
CA SER A 421 -13.62 -16.06 -12.73
C SER A 421 -12.18 -16.48 -13.05
N PHE A 422 -11.79 -17.72 -12.71
CA PHE A 422 -10.45 -18.22 -13.02
C PHE A 422 -10.24 -18.44 -14.52
N ALA A 423 -11.25 -18.90 -15.25
CA ALA A 423 -11.18 -19.03 -16.70
C ALA A 423 -10.96 -17.68 -17.39
N GLU A 424 -11.69 -16.64 -16.95
CA GLU A 424 -11.58 -15.29 -17.51
C GLU A 424 -10.20 -14.67 -17.26
N ILE A 425 -9.68 -14.70 -16.03
CA ILE A 425 -8.36 -14.10 -15.73
C ILE A 425 -7.21 -14.86 -16.41
N LYS A 426 -7.33 -16.18 -16.64
CA LYS A 426 -6.33 -16.93 -17.43
C LYS A 426 -6.25 -16.44 -18.88
N GLN A 427 -7.38 -16.11 -19.49
CA GLN A 427 -7.40 -15.55 -20.84
C GLN A 427 -6.70 -14.19 -20.88
N ILE A 428 -6.89 -13.36 -19.85
CA ILE A 428 -6.26 -12.05 -19.73
C ILE A 428 -4.73 -12.17 -19.57
N LEU A 429 -4.26 -13.16 -18.80
CA LEU A 429 -2.84 -13.33 -18.46
C LEU A 429 -2.12 -14.36 -19.34
N CYS A 430 -2.68 -14.71 -20.50
CA CYS A 430 -2.21 -15.81 -21.36
C CYS A 430 -0.74 -15.71 -21.82
N ASN A 431 -0.15 -14.51 -21.79
CA ASN A 431 1.23 -14.24 -22.22
C ASN A 431 2.25 -14.17 -21.06
N ASP A 432 1.83 -14.40 -19.80
CA ASP A 432 2.70 -14.31 -18.61
C ASP A 432 2.79 -15.66 -17.89
N ASN A 433 3.76 -16.49 -18.29
CA ASN A 433 3.94 -17.84 -17.78
C ASN A 433 4.09 -17.90 -16.25
N GLU A 434 4.78 -16.93 -15.63
CA GLU A 434 4.98 -16.90 -14.17
C GLU A 434 3.67 -16.64 -13.43
N LEU A 435 2.87 -15.68 -13.91
CA LEU A 435 1.56 -15.39 -13.31
C LEU A 435 0.57 -16.54 -13.54
N LEU A 436 0.61 -17.19 -14.71
CA LEU A 436 -0.24 -18.35 -15.00
C LEU A 436 0.06 -19.52 -14.06
N GLU A 437 1.34 -19.83 -13.81
CA GLU A 437 1.72 -20.90 -12.88
C GLU A 437 1.19 -20.64 -11.46
N LEU A 438 1.39 -19.42 -10.94
CA LEU A 438 0.89 -19.03 -9.62
C LEU A 438 -0.64 -19.04 -9.55
N LEU A 439 -1.31 -18.66 -10.65
CA LEU A 439 -2.76 -18.65 -10.75
C LEU A 439 -3.33 -20.07 -10.79
N ASP A 440 -2.66 -21.01 -11.46
CA ASP A 440 -3.02 -22.43 -11.47
C ASP A 440 -2.90 -23.05 -10.08
N GLN A 441 -1.81 -22.73 -9.35
CA GLN A 441 -1.65 -23.11 -7.94
C GLN A 441 -2.77 -22.53 -7.07
N THR A 442 -3.13 -21.26 -7.29
CA THR A 442 -4.20 -20.57 -6.56
C THR A 442 -5.55 -21.24 -6.82
N TYR A 443 -5.84 -21.59 -8.08
CA TYR A 443 -7.06 -22.28 -8.47
C TYR A 443 -7.16 -23.66 -7.83
N ALA A 444 -6.09 -24.46 -7.91
CA ALA A 444 -6.03 -25.79 -7.30
C ALA A 444 -6.21 -25.74 -5.78
N GLY A 445 -5.56 -24.77 -5.11
CA GLY A 445 -5.74 -24.54 -3.67
C GLY A 445 -7.18 -24.15 -3.33
N THR A 446 -7.79 -23.26 -4.11
CA THR A 446 -9.18 -22.82 -3.91
C THR A 446 -10.17 -23.96 -4.10
N ARG A 447 -9.98 -24.81 -5.11
CA ARG A 447 -10.79 -26.01 -5.34
C ARG A 447 -10.68 -27.02 -4.21
N PHE A 448 -9.47 -27.29 -3.72
CA PHE A 448 -9.29 -28.13 -2.56
C PHE A 448 -10.07 -27.60 -1.34
N LEU A 449 -10.04 -26.28 -1.11
CA LEU A 449 -10.83 -25.67 -0.02
C LEU A 449 -12.34 -25.88 -0.20
N LEU A 450 -12.87 -25.79 -1.43
CA LEU A 450 -14.28 -26.03 -1.72
C LEU A 450 -14.71 -27.47 -1.37
N ASP A 451 -13.83 -28.45 -1.53
CA ASP A 451 -14.13 -29.85 -1.20
C ASP A 451 -14.17 -30.09 0.32
N ILE A 452 -13.34 -29.36 1.09
CA ILE A 452 -13.20 -29.57 2.53
C ILE A 452 -14.11 -28.70 3.39
N ALA A 453 -14.47 -27.50 2.92
CA ALA A 453 -15.25 -26.53 3.68
C ALA A 453 -16.62 -27.05 4.16
N PRO A 454 -17.37 -27.87 3.38
CA PRO A 454 -18.63 -28.46 3.84
C PRO A 454 -18.50 -29.39 5.07
N MET A 455 -17.34 -30.02 5.25
CA MET A 455 -17.16 -31.03 6.31
C MET A 455 -17.12 -30.45 7.73
N HIS A 456 -16.94 -29.12 7.85
CA HIS A 456 -16.79 -28.45 9.14
C HIS A 456 -17.98 -27.53 9.50
N GLN A 457 -19.10 -27.64 8.79
CA GLN A 457 -20.28 -26.81 9.04
C GLN A 457 -20.98 -27.19 10.36
N CYS A 458 -21.55 -26.19 11.06
CA CYS A 458 -22.44 -26.44 12.20
C CYS A 458 -23.88 -26.77 11.76
N ASP A 459 -24.29 -26.29 10.58
CA ASP A 459 -25.58 -26.55 9.93
C ASP A 459 -25.33 -26.66 8.41
N PRO A 460 -25.85 -27.70 7.72
CA PRO A 460 -25.68 -27.86 6.28
C PRO A 460 -26.11 -26.66 5.42
N ASN A 461 -27.02 -25.82 5.93
CA ASN A 461 -27.50 -24.62 5.24
C ASN A 461 -26.60 -23.40 5.49
N ILE A 462 -25.69 -23.48 6.46
CA ILE A 462 -24.84 -22.37 6.90
C ILE A 462 -23.44 -22.57 6.33
N LYS A 463 -23.21 -22.01 5.14
CA LYS A 463 -21.91 -22.00 4.46
C LYS A 463 -20.96 -20.95 5.05
N ALA A 464 -20.64 -21.08 6.33
CA ALA A 464 -19.81 -20.13 7.04
C ALA A 464 -18.82 -20.84 7.98
N ASN A 465 -17.55 -20.87 7.56
CA ASN A 465 -16.37 -21.16 8.36
C ASN A 465 -15.17 -20.50 7.64
N GLY A 466 -14.00 -20.51 8.25
CA GLY A 466 -12.84 -19.81 7.72
C GLY A 466 -12.41 -20.29 6.32
N TYR A 467 -12.67 -21.55 5.95
CA TYR A 467 -12.44 -22.02 4.58
C TYR A 467 -13.36 -21.31 3.57
N TRP A 468 -14.66 -21.20 3.87
CA TRP A 468 -15.60 -20.41 3.05
C TRP A 468 -15.18 -18.94 2.98
N GLY A 469 -14.70 -18.37 4.08
CA GLY A 469 -14.14 -17.01 4.12
C GLY A 469 -12.97 -16.83 3.15
N TYR A 470 -12.01 -17.76 3.15
CA TYR A 470 -10.88 -17.76 2.23
C TYR A 470 -11.29 -17.92 0.76
N ILE A 471 -12.19 -18.85 0.44
CA ILE A 471 -12.67 -19.05 -0.93
C ILE A 471 -13.31 -17.76 -1.46
N LYS A 472 -14.17 -17.12 -0.66
CA LYS A 472 -14.80 -15.85 -1.03
C LYS A 472 -13.78 -14.72 -1.15
N LEU A 473 -12.79 -14.63 -0.27
CA LEU A 473 -11.69 -13.65 -0.34
C LEU A 473 -10.90 -13.79 -1.65
N VAL A 474 -10.49 -15.01 -2.01
CA VAL A 474 -9.76 -15.28 -3.26
C VAL A 474 -10.62 -14.98 -4.48
N THR A 475 -11.90 -15.36 -4.46
CA THR A 475 -12.84 -15.06 -5.55
C THR A 475 -12.97 -13.54 -5.78
N LYS A 476 -13.10 -12.76 -4.71
CA LYS A 476 -13.12 -11.29 -4.80
C LYS A 476 -11.81 -10.73 -5.34
N PHE A 477 -10.67 -11.32 -4.95
CA PHE A 477 -9.37 -10.91 -5.44
C PHE A 477 -9.23 -11.15 -6.96
N ILE A 478 -9.64 -12.32 -7.46
CA ILE A 478 -9.60 -12.62 -8.89
C ILE A 478 -10.48 -11.66 -9.68
N LYS A 479 -11.71 -11.40 -9.21
CA LYS A 479 -12.60 -10.39 -9.81
C LYS A 479 -11.95 -9.00 -9.86
N MET A 480 -11.28 -8.61 -8.77
CA MET A 480 -10.56 -7.33 -8.70
C MET A 480 -9.45 -7.24 -9.75
N LEU A 481 -8.70 -8.33 -10.00
CA LEU A 481 -7.69 -8.36 -11.05
C LEU A 481 -8.30 -8.23 -12.46
N ILE A 482 -9.42 -8.93 -12.72
CA ILE A 482 -10.15 -8.85 -13.99
C ILE A 482 -10.60 -7.40 -14.25
N LEU A 483 -11.23 -6.77 -13.25
CA LEU A 483 -11.70 -5.39 -13.35
C LEU A 483 -10.54 -4.40 -13.54
N SER A 484 -9.43 -4.60 -12.81
CA SER A 484 -8.23 -3.77 -12.94
C SER A 484 -7.63 -3.87 -14.35
N SER A 485 -7.65 -5.07 -14.94
CA SER A 485 -7.19 -5.30 -16.31
C SER A 485 -8.10 -4.60 -17.32
N LYS A 486 -9.43 -4.77 -17.22
CA LYS A 486 -10.40 -4.09 -18.08
C LYS A 486 -10.33 -2.56 -17.99
N ALA A 487 -9.97 -2.03 -16.81
CA ALA A 487 -9.81 -0.59 -16.58
C ALA A 487 -8.44 -0.03 -17.00
N GLY A 488 -7.51 -0.87 -17.49
CA GLY A 488 -6.14 -0.44 -17.83
C GLY A 488 -5.29 -0.06 -16.62
N SER A 489 -5.68 -0.46 -15.40
CA SER A 489 -4.99 -0.18 -14.14
C SER A 489 -4.28 -1.41 -13.56
N PHE A 490 -4.13 -2.48 -14.35
CA PHE A 490 -3.45 -3.70 -13.95
C PHE A 490 -1.95 -3.45 -13.74
N ASN A 491 -1.42 -3.89 -12.60
CA ASN A 491 0.00 -3.83 -12.30
C ASN A 491 0.52 -5.26 -12.08
N ARG A 492 1.43 -5.70 -12.96
CA ARG A 492 2.00 -7.05 -12.94
C ARG A 492 2.73 -7.36 -11.63
N GLU A 493 3.63 -6.47 -11.19
CA GLU A 493 4.47 -6.69 -10.01
C GLU A 493 3.62 -6.75 -8.73
N HIS A 494 2.62 -5.87 -8.62
CA HIS A 494 1.66 -5.92 -7.51
C HIS A 494 0.87 -7.22 -7.51
N THR A 495 0.40 -7.66 -8.68
CA THR A 495 -0.35 -8.91 -8.83
C THR A 495 0.48 -10.12 -8.42
N LEU A 496 1.75 -10.15 -8.83
CA LEU A 496 2.69 -11.21 -8.46
C LEU A 496 2.87 -11.31 -6.95
N LEU A 497 3.11 -10.18 -6.27
CA LEU A 497 3.27 -10.13 -4.81
C LEU A 497 2.01 -10.61 -4.08
N LEU A 498 0.83 -10.21 -4.56
CA LEU A 498 -0.45 -10.57 -3.92
C LEU A 498 -0.84 -12.03 -4.16
N LEU A 499 -0.61 -12.57 -5.36
CA LEU A 499 -0.82 -13.99 -5.64
C LEU A 499 0.08 -14.87 -4.76
N ARG A 500 1.33 -14.44 -4.50
CA ARG A 500 2.21 -15.15 -3.56
C ARG A 500 1.63 -15.17 -2.13
N VAL A 501 1.10 -14.06 -1.64
CA VAL A 501 0.42 -13.99 -0.33
C VAL A 501 -0.78 -14.93 -0.28
N ILE A 502 -1.61 -14.93 -1.31
CA ILE A 502 -2.81 -15.77 -1.38
C ILE A 502 -2.44 -17.25 -1.43
N ASN A 503 -1.47 -17.64 -2.27
CA ASN A 503 -1.01 -19.03 -2.37
C ASN A 503 -0.44 -19.53 -1.04
N ILE A 504 0.32 -18.70 -0.34
CA ILE A 504 0.81 -19.00 1.01
C ILE A 504 -0.37 -19.26 1.96
N GLY A 505 -1.38 -18.37 1.97
CA GLY A 505 -2.57 -18.52 2.80
C GLY A 505 -3.35 -19.79 2.50
N LEU A 506 -3.55 -20.12 1.21
CA LEU A 506 -4.18 -21.35 0.76
C LEU A 506 -3.38 -22.58 1.21
N ASN A 507 -2.06 -22.59 1.02
CA ASN A 507 -1.21 -23.69 1.44
C ASN A 507 -1.24 -23.93 2.96
N LEU A 508 -1.33 -22.86 3.76
CA LEU A 508 -1.47 -22.98 5.21
C LEU A 508 -2.84 -23.52 5.61
N CYS A 509 -3.92 -23.04 4.97
CA CYS A 509 -5.26 -23.61 5.16
C CYS A 509 -5.29 -25.11 4.83
N ARG A 510 -4.57 -25.55 3.78
CA ARG A 510 -4.41 -26.97 3.46
C ARG A 510 -3.66 -27.74 4.56
N LYS A 511 -2.58 -27.17 5.08
CA LYS A 511 -1.76 -27.78 6.15
C LYS A 511 -2.52 -27.96 7.47
N ILE A 512 -3.49 -27.10 7.77
CA ILE A 512 -4.35 -27.27 8.96
C ILE A 512 -5.05 -28.64 8.95
N ARG A 513 -5.34 -29.20 7.77
CA ARG A 513 -6.06 -30.48 7.62
C ARG A 513 -5.18 -31.70 7.34
N LEU A 514 -3.97 -31.53 6.79
CA LEU A 514 -3.13 -32.68 6.41
C LEU A 514 -2.42 -33.29 7.63
N LYS A 515 -2.91 -34.44 8.11
CA LYS A 515 -2.23 -35.29 9.11
C LYS A 515 -0.98 -36.03 8.57
N GLU A 516 -0.77 -36.08 7.25
CA GLU A 516 0.29 -36.88 6.61
C GLU A 516 1.32 -35.99 5.88
N PHE A 517 2.41 -35.69 6.56
CA PHE A 517 3.70 -35.44 5.92
C PHE A 517 4.78 -35.77 6.96
N TYR A 518 5.07 -37.07 7.07
CA TYR A 518 6.27 -37.76 7.59
C TYR A 518 5.85 -39.18 8.00
N GLY A 519 5.53 -40.00 6.99
CA GLY A 519 5.18 -41.40 7.18
C GLY A 519 4.97 -42.08 5.83
N GLY A 520 6.03 -42.68 5.28
CA GLY A 520 5.97 -43.60 4.15
C GLY A 520 6.51 -43.05 2.83
N GLY A 521 7.74 -43.45 2.47
CA GLY A 521 8.30 -43.29 1.13
C GLY A 521 9.81 -43.07 1.14
N ASN A 522 10.58 -44.14 0.94
CA ASN A 522 12.01 -44.07 0.63
C ASN A 522 12.22 -43.24 -0.65
N GLY A 523 13.02 -42.17 -0.59
CA GLY A 523 13.42 -41.42 -1.79
C GLY A 523 13.94 -40.01 -1.51
N GLU A 524 15.27 -39.91 -1.38
CA GLU A 524 16.14 -38.74 -1.59
C GLU A 524 15.77 -37.38 -0.96
N SER A 525 16.46 -37.13 0.15
CA SER A 525 16.63 -35.83 0.80
C SER A 525 17.42 -34.84 -0.05
N ASN A 526 16.86 -33.65 -0.28
CA ASN A 526 17.64 -32.43 -0.51
C ASN A 526 17.06 -31.25 0.28
N GLY A 527 17.72 -30.94 1.40
CA GLY A 527 18.05 -29.56 1.79
C GLY A 527 16.98 -28.68 2.42
N LEU A 528 16.51 -29.00 3.63
CA LEU A 528 16.22 -28.00 4.68
C LEU A 528 16.43 -28.65 6.05
N SER A 529 17.44 -28.19 6.77
CA SER A 529 17.87 -28.69 8.07
C SER A 529 16.82 -28.37 9.15
N THR A 530 15.92 -29.32 9.42
CA THR A 530 15.07 -29.31 10.61
C THR A 530 15.88 -29.76 11.83
N GLY A 531 16.61 -28.81 12.42
CA GLY A 531 17.15 -28.93 13.77
C GLY A 531 16.23 -28.24 14.77
N SER A 532 15.06 -28.83 15.07
CA SER A 532 14.32 -28.48 16.29
C SER A 532 13.55 -29.69 16.79
N ASN A 533 13.96 -30.19 17.96
CA ASN A 533 13.12 -31.07 18.77
C ASN A 533 11.86 -30.28 19.12
N LEU A 534 10.79 -30.51 18.36
CA LEU A 534 9.44 -30.05 18.64
C LEU A 534 9.05 -30.65 19.99
N TYR A 535 9.13 -29.88 21.06
CA TYR A 535 8.43 -30.21 22.31
C TYR A 535 6.95 -29.99 22.04
N ILE A 536 6.33 -31.02 21.45
CA ILE A 536 4.89 -31.23 21.45
C ILE A 536 4.45 -31.03 22.91
N ILE A 537 3.50 -30.14 23.15
CA ILE A 537 2.71 -30.21 24.37
C ILE A 537 2.04 -31.59 24.30
N LYS A 538 2.67 -32.60 24.90
CA LYS A 538 2.05 -33.89 25.19
C LYS A 538 0.96 -33.58 26.21
N GLY A 539 -0.21 -33.23 25.71
CA GLY A 539 -1.36 -32.92 26.54
C GLY A 539 -2.24 -31.85 25.96
N THR A 540 -2.78 -32.06 24.75
CA THR A 540 -4.13 -31.58 24.42
C THR A 540 -4.76 -32.52 23.39
N ASP A 541 -5.30 -33.64 23.84
CA ASP A 541 -6.44 -34.31 23.18
C ASP A 541 -7.70 -33.42 23.26
N LEU A 542 -7.56 -32.10 23.02
CA LEU A 542 -8.61 -31.10 23.30
C LEU A 542 -9.67 -31.02 22.19
N PHE A 543 -9.37 -31.53 21.00
CA PHE A 543 -10.24 -31.42 19.83
C PHE A 543 -10.13 -32.67 18.96
N ASP A 544 -11.27 -33.28 18.63
CA ASP A 544 -11.39 -34.43 17.73
C ASP A 544 -10.97 -34.09 16.28
N ASP A 545 -10.82 -35.12 15.46
CA ASP A 545 -10.36 -35.05 14.05
C ASP A 545 -11.20 -34.14 13.14
N ASP A 546 -12.41 -33.73 13.56
CA ASP A 546 -13.36 -32.91 12.80
C ASP A 546 -13.33 -31.39 13.15
N ASN A 547 -12.40 -30.93 14.00
CA ASN A 547 -12.33 -29.54 14.43
C ASN A 547 -11.63 -28.59 13.42
N LEU A 548 -12.02 -27.30 13.42
CA LEU A 548 -11.41 -26.21 12.65
C LEU A 548 -10.04 -25.72 13.18
N PHE A 549 -9.64 -26.04 14.41
CA PHE A 549 -8.38 -25.60 15.01
C PHE A 549 -7.24 -26.60 14.79
N ALA A 550 -6.06 -26.10 14.41
CA ALA A 550 -4.89 -26.92 14.13
C ALA A 550 -4.20 -27.38 15.43
N SER A 551 -3.86 -28.67 15.51
CA SER A 551 -3.10 -29.25 16.64
C SER A 551 -1.58 -29.12 16.51
N LYS A 552 -1.06 -28.82 15.31
CA LYS A 552 0.39 -28.84 14.98
C LYS A 552 0.96 -27.56 14.38
N LEU A 553 0.12 -26.59 14.01
CA LEU A 553 0.57 -25.29 13.49
C LEU A 553 0.38 -24.27 14.62
N ASP A 554 1.43 -23.56 15.02
CA ASP A 554 1.36 -22.59 16.11
C ASP A 554 1.50 -21.14 15.60
N ILE A 555 1.28 -20.17 16.50
CA ILE A 555 1.34 -18.74 16.16
C ILE A 555 2.74 -18.25 15.79
N VAL A 556 3.81 -18.99 16.13
CA VAL A 556 5.20 -18.64 15.78
C VAL A 556 5.37 -18.77 14.28
N ASP A 557 4.87 -19.86 13.69
CA ASP A 557 4.89 -20.06 12.23
C ASP A 557 4.18 -18.91 11.50
N LEU A 558 3.04 -18.45 12.04
CA LEU A 558 2.28 -17.33 11.49
C LEU A 558 3.04 -16.00 11.60
N LEU A 559 3.70 -15.75 12.73
CA LEU A 559 4.52 -14.54 12.94
C LEU A 559 5.73 -14.50 12.00
N GLU A 560 6.42 -15.63 11.82
CA GLU A 560 7.54 -15.74 10.89
C GLU A 560 7.09 -15.51 9.45
N LEU A 561 5.96 -16.10 9.07
CA LEU A 561 5.37 -15.87 7.76
C LEU A 561 5.08 -14.38 7.51
N ILE A 562 4.39 -13.73 8.44
CA ILE A 562 4.01 -12.32 8.32
C ILE A 562 5.26 -11.43 8.13
N GLN A 563 6.39 -11.78 8.73
CA GLN A 563 7.66 -11.08 8.51
C GLN A 563 8.18 -11.25 7.07
N THR A 564 8.07 -12.45 6.49
CA THR A 564 8.46 -12.69 5.08
C THR A 564 7.56 -11.95 4.09
N LEU A 565 6.32 -11.63 4.49
CA LEU A 565 5.33 -10.96 3.65
C LEU A 565 5.40 -9.43 3.71
N LYS A 566 6.43 -8.82 4.32
CA LYS A 566 6.50 -7.37 4.52
C LYS A 566 6.32 -6.53 3.25
N ALA A 567 7.02 -6.88 2.17
CA ALA A 567 6.89 -6.18 0.89
C ALA A 567 5.51 -6.37 0.25
N PRO A 568 4.98 -7.60 0.11
CA PRO A 568 3.60 -7.83 -0.33
C PRO A 568 2.54 -7.11 0.50
N LEU A 569 2.65 -7.12 1.84
CA LEU A 569 1.70 -6.44 2.73
C LEU A 569 1.75 -4.92 2.54
N SER A 570 2.93 -4.35 2.33
CA SER A 570 3.07 -2.92 2.04
C SER A 570 2.38 -2.54 0.73
N CYS A 571 2.47 -3.39 -0.28
CA CYS A 571 1.72 -3.24 -1.53
C CYS A 571 0.20 -3.39 -1.31
N LEU A 572 -0.23 -4.41 -0.58
CA LEU A 572 -1.64 -4.64 -0.22
C LEU A 572 -2.23 -3.41 0.49
N TYR A 573 -1.60 -2.95 1.57
CA TYR A 573 -2.09 -1.79 2.35
C TYR A 573 -2.03 -0.47 1.57
N ALA A 574 -1.11 -0.33 0.61
CA ALA A 574 -1.00 0.87 -0.22
C ALA A 574 -2.11 0.96 -1.27
N TYR A 575 -2.48 -0.15 -1.91
CA TYR A 575 -3.26 -0.13 -3.15
C TYR A 575 -4.55 -0.96 -3.12
N TYR A 576 -4.62 -1.98 -2.27
CA TYR A 576 -5.69 -2.99 -2.27
C TYR A 576 -6.26 -3.20 -0.85
N ASN A 577 -6.04 -2.25 0.06
CA ASN A 577 -6.41 -2.41 1.46
C ASN A 577 -7.90 -2.69 1.61
N CYS A 578 -8.24 -3.73 2.39
CA CYS A 578 -9.59 -4.11 2.74
C CYS A 578 -10.54 -4.33 1.53
N PHE A 579 -10.02 -4.74 0.37
CA PHE A 579 -10.83 -4.88 -0.87
C PHE A 579 -12.04 -5.84 -0.72
N TRP A 580 -12.01 -6.73 0.28
CA TRP A 580 -13.07 -7.68 0.59
C TRP A 580 -14.27 -7.07 1.33
N LEU A 581 -14.14 -5.85 1.86
CA LEU A 581 -15.21 -5.16 2.60
C LEU A 581 -16.16 -4.40 1.65
N CYS A 582 -17.33 -4.06 2.16
CA CYS A 582 -18.30 -3.27 1.41
C CYS A 582 -17.76 -1.84 1.13
N PRO A 583 -18.30 -1.12 0.13
CA PRO A 583 -17.63 0.07 -0.40
C PRO A 583 -17.58 1.28 0.55
N SER A 584 -18.63 1.48 1.34
CA SER A 584 -18.68 2.53 2.36
C SER A 584 -17.60 2.31 3.42
N ILE A 585 -17.46 1.06 3.89
CA ILE A 585 -16.46 0.67 4.87
C ILE A 585 -15.05 0.64 4.27
N ASN A 586 -14.87 0.14 3.05
CA ASN A 586 -13.57 0.08 2.39
C ASN A 586 -12.92 1.47 2.33
N LYS A 587 -13.69 2.50 1.97
CA LYS A 587 -13.23 3.91 1.99
C LYS A 587 -12.87 4.39 3.40
N LEU A 588 -13.70 4.05 4.39
CA LEU A 588 -13.45 4.39 5.79
C LEU A 588 -12.15 3.74 6.29
N MET A 589 -11.91 2.47 5.95
CA MET A 589 -10.70 1.73 6.33
C MET A 589 -9.45 2.23 5.64
N GLN A 590 -9.55 2.66 4.39
CA GLN A 590 -8.43 3.34 3.71
C GLN A 590 -8.05 4.65 4.39
N PHE A 591 -9.04 5.45 4.81
CA PHE A 591 -8.79 6.65 5.60
C PHE A 591 -8.15 6.29 6.94
N PHE A 592 -8.68 5.30 7.65
CA PHE A 592 -8.14 4.81 8.91
C PHE A 592 -6.68 4.37 8.76
N SER A 593 -6.35 3.48 7.82
CA SER A 593 -4.97 3.02 7.63
C SER A 593 -4.02 4.14 7.20
N ALA A 594 -4.48 5.09 6.37
CA ALA A 594 -3.68 6.24 5.99
C ALA A 594 -3.39 7.16 7.19
N PHE A 595 -4.40 7.44 8.01
CA PHE A 595 -4.27 8.20 9.24
C PHE A 595 -3.33 7.48 10.24
N MET A 596 -3.49 6.17 10.39
CA MET A 596 -2.68 5.38 11.30
C MET A 596 -1.22 5.24 10.84
N ALA A 597 -0.97 5.20 9.53
CA ALA A 597 0.38 5.27 8.96
C ALA A 597 1.07 6.60 9.30
N ILE A 598 0.33 7.71 9.27
CA ILE A 598 0.82 9.03 9.67
C ILE A 598 1.14 9.02 11.17
N TYR A 599 0.22 8.47 11.96
CA TYR A 599 0.31 8.41 13.41
C TYR A 599 1.53 7.61 13.90
N SER A 600 1.87 6.53 13.21
CA SER A 600 2.97 5.63 13.60
C SER A 600 4.37 6.15 13.29
N SER A 601 4.47 7.27 12.56
CA SER A 601 5.75 7.83 12.12
C SER A 601 6.59 8.32 13.31
N ARG A 602 7.83 7.83 13.43
CA ARG A 602 8.83 8.40 14.35
C ARG A 602 8.92 9.90 14.10
N TRP A 603 8.66 10.73 15.12
CA TRP A 603 8.73 12.21 15.06
C TRP A 603 10.08 12.76 14.56
N LYS A 604 11.13 11.93 14.43
CA LYS A 604 12.47 12.36 13.99
C LYS A 604 12.56 12.84 12.53
N SER A 605 11.55 12.64 11.68
CA SER A 605 11.45 13.46 10.45
C SER A 605 10.00 13.58 9.95
N ILE A 606 9.35 14.71 10.24
CA ILE A 606 8.10 15.13 9.60
C ILE A 606 8.43 15.54 8.16
N ARG A 607 8.72 14.56 7.30
CA ARG A 607 8.94 14.81 5.87
C ARG A 607 7.59 14.72 5.17
N LEU A 608 7.13 15.84 4.62
CA LEU A 608 5.83 16.00 3.97
C LEU A 608 5.56 14.94 2.88
N TYR A 609 6.60 14.41 2.22
CA TYR A 609 6.48 13.37 1.19
C TYR A 609 5.92 12.03 1.73
N ASN A 610 6.23 11.67 3.00
CA ASN A 610 5.72 10.44 3.63
C ASN A 610 4.19 10.45 3.75
N TRP A 611 3.61 11.66 3.74
CA TRP A 611 2.19 11.86 3.92
C TRP A 611 1.43 11.79 2.58
N ILE A 612 2.12 11.98 1.45
CA ILE A 612 1.50 12.06 0.11
C ILE A 612 1.60 10.71 -0.63
N SER A 613 2.73 10.01 -0.55
CA SER A 613 2.93 8.73 -1.25
C SER A 613 2.10 7.59 -0.65
N ARG A 614 1.25 6.96 -1.48
CA ARG A 614 0.46 5.77 -1.09
C ARG A 614 1.33 4.60 -0.65
N TYR A 615 2.41 4.34 -1.39
CA TYR A 615 3.31 3.23 -1.10
C TYR A 615 4.04 3.42 0.23
N ASN A 616 4.55 4.63 0.50
CA ASN A 616 5.20 4.93 1.77
C ASN A 616 4.23 4.82 2.94
N ARG A 617 2.97 5.28 2.79
CA ARG A 617 1.93 5.03 3.80
C ARG A 617 1.69 3.53 4.02
N GLY A 618 1.67 2.73 2.95
CA GLY A 618 1.60 1.27 3.04
C GLY A 618 2.75 0.66 3.85
N ILE A 619 4.00 1.07 3.57
CA ILE A 619 5.19 0.63 4.33
C ILE A 619 5.10 1.02 5.81
N MET A 620 4.69 2.26 6.09
CA MET A 620 4.55 2.76 7.46
C MET A 620 3.46 2.00 8.23
N PHE A 621 2.33 1.73 7.57
CA PHE A 621 1.27 0.92 8.14
C PHE A 621 1.73 -0.52 8.42
N THR A 622 2.37 -1.19 7.44
CA THR A 622 2.96 -2.53 7.64
C THR A 622 3.95 -2.54 8.80
N ASN A 623 4.84 -1.55 8.87
CA ASN A 623 5.81 -1.48 9.97
C ASN A 623 5.10 -1.30 11.31
N MET A 624 4.06 -0.47 11.38
CA MET A 624 3.28 -0.30 12.59
C MET A 624 2.55 -1.58 12.99
N SER A 625 1.82 -2.22 12.07
CA SER A 625 1.08 -3.46 12.36
C SER A 625 2.00 -4.58 12.88
N LEU A 626 3.25 -4.61 12.39
CA LEU A 626 4.28 -5.57 12.83
C LEU A 626 4.99 -5.19 14.13
N ASN A 627 4.88 -3.95 14.61
CA ASN A 627 5.63 -3.43 15.76
C ASN A 627 4.73 -2.80 16.82
N ILE A 628 3.42 -3.00 16.73
CA ILE A 628 2.47 -2.33 17.62
C ILE A 628 2.61 -2.85 19.06
N ASN A 629 2.49 -1.93 20.02
CA ASN A 629 2.50 -2.23 21.45
C ASN A 629 1.20 -1.77 22.13
N ILE A 630 1.04 -2.10 23.42
CA ILE A 630 -0.23 -1.90 24.13
C ILE A 630 -0.61 -0.42 24.28
N ASP A 631 0.34 0.47 24.57
CA ASP A 631 0.08 1.90 24.73
C ASP A 631 -0.42 2.55 23.43
N CYS A 632 0.20 2.15 22.30
CA CYS A 632 -0.24 2.55 20.97
C CYS A 632 -1.67 2.07 20.69
N LEU A 633 -1.99 0.82 21.05
CA LEU A 633 -3.31 0.23 20.85
C LEU A 633 -4.39 0.95 21.63
N GLN A 634 -4.17 1.14 22.94
CA GLN A 634 -5.12 1.84 23.80
C GLN A 634 -5.40 3.23 23.26
N SER A 635 -4.37 3.94 22.83
CA SER A 635 -4.53 5.29 22.28
C SER A 635 -5.21 5.32 20.92
N MET A 636 -4.92 4.33 20.06
CA MET A 636 -5.58 4.18 18.76
C MET A 636 -7.09 3.94 18.93
N TRP A 637 -7.48 3.06 19.84
CA TRP A 637 -8.89 2.72 20.07
C TRP A 637 -9.64 3.71 20.95
N SER A 638 -8.93 4.48 21.79
CA SER A 638 -9.52 5.57 22.59
C SER A 638 -9.60 6.91 21.83
N MET A 639 -9.11 7.02 20.60
CA MET A 639 -9.20 8.27 19.82
C MET A 639 -10.64 8.83 19.68
N PRO A 640 -11.68 8.01 19.46
CA PRO A 640 -13.04 8.52 19.40
C PRO A 640 -13.57 9.09 20.72
N ASP A 641 -12.95 8.73 21.86
CA ASP A 641 -13.29 9.28 23.18
C ASP A 641 -12.67 10.66 23.42
N PHE A 642 -11.88 11.20 22.48
CA PHE A 642 -11.36 12.57 22.59
C PHE A 642 -12.50 13.58 22.75
N PRO A 643 -12.35 14.59 23.64
CA PRO A 643 -13.43 15.52 24.00
C PRO A 643 -14.12 16.17 22.79
N ILE A 644 -13.37 16.50 21.75
CA ILE A 644 -13.91 17.12 20.54
C ILE A 644 -14.78 16.14 19.74
N VAL A 645 -14.32 14.90 19.53
CA VAL A 645 -15.06 13.85 18.81
C VAL A 645 -16.31 13.46 19.61
N ARG A 646 -16.16 13.30 20.93
CA ARG A 646 -17.26 13.03 21.87
C ARG A 646 -18.32 14.14 21.83
N THR A 647 -17.92 15.41 21.71
CA THR A 647 -18.84 16.56 21.59
C THR A 647 -19.61 16.54 20.26
N PHE A 648 -18.96 16.20 19.14
CA PHE A 648 -19.63 16.03 17.85
C PHE A 648 -20.62 14.84 17.87
N ILE A 649 -20.25 13.73 18.49
CA ILE A 649 -21.11 12.55 18.65
C ILE A 649 -22.30 12.85 19.56
N SER A 650 -22.09 13.58 20.67
CA SER A 650 -23.15 13.94 21.62
C SER A 650 -24.14 14.94 21.05
N LEU A 651 -23.68 15.96 20.31
CA LEU A 651 -24.55 16.95 19.65
C LEU A 651 -25.53 16.30 18.66
N ARG A 652 -25.08 15.25 17.95
CA ARG A 652 -25.91 14.51 16.99
C ARG A 652 -26.85 13.50 17.66
N ASN A 653 -26.61 13.16 18.94
CA ASN A 653 -27.36 12.17 19.74
C ASN A 653 -28.40 12.80 20.70
N LEU A 654 -28.41 14.13 20.86
CA LEU A 654 -29.21 14.85 21.87
C LEU A 654 -30.73 14.62 21.81
N TRP A 655 -31.25 14.03 20.74
CA TRP A 655 -32.69 13.98 20.48
C TRP A 655 -33.29 12.56 20.48
N THR A 656 -32.50 11.49 20.63
CA THR A 656 -32.96 10.11 20.36
C THR A 656 -33.20 9.23 21.60
N ALA A 657 -32.29 9.22 22.58
CA ALA A 657 -32.39 8.35 23.76
C ALA A 657 -32.01 9.11 25.04
N TYR A 658 -32.64 8.75 26.15
CA TYR A 658 -32.26 9.19 27.51
C TYR A 658 -31.15 8.28 28.03
N SER A 659 -30.02 8.86 28.41
CA SER A 659 -28.86 8.16 28.97
C SER A 659 -28.46 8.79 30.30
N ARG A 660 -28.24 7.97 31.34
CA ARG A 660 -27.74 8.42 32.65
C ARG A 660 -26.70 7.46 33.23
N SER A 661 -25.71 8.01 33.91
CA SER A 661 -24.76 7.22 34.71
C SER A 661 -25.40 6.80 36.02
N VAL A 662 -25.20 5.55 36.42
CA VAL A 662 -25.65 4.97 37.69
C VAL A 662 -24.52 4.17 38.32
N CYS A 663 -24.51 4.05 39.64
CA CYS A 663 -23.58 3.20 40.37
C CYS A 663 -24.35 2.10 41.06
N ILE A 664 -24.02 0.85 40.76
CA ILE A 664 -24.64 -0.32 41.37
C ILE A 664 -23.82 -0.81 42.56
N ILE A 665 -24.47 -1.46 43.52
CA ILE A 665 -23.79 -2.00 44.70
C ILE A 665 -23.32 -3.42 44.38
N ARG A 666 -22.04 -3.71 44.66
CA ARG A 666 -21.49 -5.05 44.46
C ARG A 666 -22.11 -6.06 45.44
N GLN A 667 -22.32 -7.28 44.98
CA GLN A 667 -22.68 -8.40 45.84
C GLN A 667 -21.47 -8.87 46.67
N ASN A 668 -21.72 -9.59 47.77
CA ASN A 668 -20.68 -9.98 48.74
C ASN A 668 -20.55 -11.51 48.93
N ARG A 669 -21.24 -12.33 48.12
CA ARG A 669 -21.29 -13.78 48.26
C ARG A 669 -20.36 -14.50 47.29
N TRP A 670 -20.45 -14.20 46.00
CA TRP A 670 -19.80 -14.97 44.93
C TRP A 670 -18.52 -14.29 44.45
N LYS A 671 -17.39 -14.98 44.50
CA LYS A 671 -16.10 -14.42 44.03
C LYS A 671 -15.44 -15.36 43.02
N ILE A 672 -15.09 -14.84 41.85
CA ILE A 672 -14.40 -15.59 40.80
C ILE A 672 -12.95 -15.81 41.19
N ASP A 673 -12.47 -17.05 41.06
CA ASP A 673 -11.07 -17.40 41.26
C ASP A 673 -10.20 -16.89 40.10
N GLN A 674 -9.00 -16.40 40.42
CA GLN A 674 -8.09 -15.83 39.44
C GLN A 674 -7.35 -16.89 38.61
N PHE A 675 -7.15 -18.09 39.14
CA PHE A 675 -6.32 -19.13 38.54
C PHE A 675 -7.13 -20.37 38.14
N GLU A 676 -8.10 -20.74 38.96
CA GLU A 676 -8.96 -21.90 38.70
C GLU A 676 -10.30 -21.48 38.07
N PRO A 677 -10.94 -22.36 37.27
CA PRO A 677 -12.26 -22.08 36.71
C PRO A 677 -13.36 -22.34 37.76
N LYS A 678 -13.30 -21.63 38.89
CA LYS A 678 -14.22 -21.77 40.02
C LYS A 678 -14.78 -20.42 40.45
N VAL A 679 -16.00 -20.47 40.97
CA VAL A 679 -16.63 -19.35 41.66
C VAL A 679 -16.86 -19.77 43.11
N HIS A 680 -16.21 -19.05 44.01
CA HIS A 680 -16.22 -19.31 45.44
C HIS A 680 -17.44 -18.69 46.12
N ASP A 681 -18.04 -19.42 47.05
CA ASP A 681 -19.06 -18.92 47.96
C ASP A 681 -18.41 -18.42 49.26
N LEU A 682 -18.27 -17.10 49.40
CA LEU A 682 -17.67 -16.46 50.56
C LEU A 682 -18.45 -16.67 51.86
N SER A 683 -19.72 -17.07 51.80
CA SER A 683 -20.47 -17.44 53.01
C SER A 683 -19.94 -18.73 53.66
N THR A 684 -19.19 -19.55 52.91
CA THR A 684 -18.64 -20.84 53.37
C THR A 684 -17.13 -20.81 53.65
N LEU A 685 -16.43 -19.75 53.23
CA LEU A 685 -14.98 -19.62 53.36
C LEU A 685 -14.58 -18.74 54.55
N THR A 686 -14.11 -19.35 55.64
CA THR A 686 -13.45 -18.64 56.75
C THR A 686 -11.94 -18.53 56.52
N GLY A 687 -11.39 -17.30 56.43
CA GLY A 687 -9.95 -17.06 56.64
C GLY A 687 -9.05 -16.82 55.42
N LEU A 688 -9.60 -16.56 54.22
CA LEU A 688 -8.79 -16.16 53.05
C LEU A 688 -8.73 -14.64 52.88
N ASN A 689 -7.51 -14.08 52.91
CA ASN A 689 -7.23 -12.70 52.47
C ASN A 689 -7.30 -12.64 50.94
N MET A 690 -8.52 -12.58 50.42
CA MET A 690 -8.77 -12.40 48.99
C MET A 690 -8.59 -10.93 48.61
N ILE A 691 -7.99 -10.66 47.45
CA ILE A 691 -7.76 -9.31 46.93
C ILE A 691 -9.13 -8.61 46.79
N THR A 692 -9.39 -7.67 47.70
CA THR A 692 -10.55 -6.80 47.69
C THR A 692 -10.38 -5.77 46.57
N THR A 693 -11.32 -5.77 45.63
CA THR A 693 -11.48 -4.66 44.67
C THR A 693 -11.70 -3.36 45.46
N GLN A 694 -10.98 -2.29 45.13
CA GLN A 694 -10.95 -1.06 45.94
C GLN A 694 -12.30 -0.32 46.02
N SER A 695 -13.21 -0.52 45.05
CA SER A 695 -14.53 0.14 44.99
C SER A 695 -15.66 -0.77 45.46
N SER A 696 -16.58 -0.25 46.27
CA SER A 696 -17.82 -0.91 46.70
C SER A 696 -18.93 -0.90 45.64
N THR A 697 -18.75 -0.12 44.56
CA THR A 697 -19.74 0.03 43.49
C THR A 697 -19.13 -0.22 42.11
N VAL A 698 -19.99 -0.59 41.14
CA VAL A 698 -19.65 -0.66 39.71
C VAL A 698 -20.44 0.41 38.97
N ARG A 699 -19.78 1.17 38.10
CA ARG A 699 -20.45 2.19 37.27
C ARG A 699 -21.13 1.51 36.08
N CYS A 700 -22.30 2.03 35.72
CA CYS A 700 -23.01 1.63 34.50
C CYS A 700 -23.63 2.85 33.82
N ILE A 701 -23.95 2.70 32.54
CA ILE A 701 -24.76 3.64 31.78
C ILE A 701 -26.12 3.02 31.50
N LEU A 702 -27.17 3.66 32.00
CA LEU A 702 -28.55 3.27 31.78
C LEU A 702 -29.11 4.05 30.59
N ILE A 703 -29.56 3.34 29.55
CA ILE A 703 -30.03 3.89 28.28
C ILE A 703 -31.48 3.48 28.03
N ARG A 704 -32.32 4.44 27.64
CA ARG A 704 -33.76 4.26 27.39
C ARG A 704 -34.25 5.12 26.24
N SER A 705 -35.32 4.68 25.57
CA SER A 705 -36.08 5.55 24.68
C SER A 705 -36.69 6.74 25.44
N SER A 706 -36.48 7.96 24.93
CA SER A 706 -37.11 9.19 25.46
C SER A 706 -38.63 9.17 25.29
N LYS A 707 -39.13 8.61 24.18
CA LYS A 707 -40.57 8.38 23.92
C LYS A 707 -41.19 7.40 24.92
N TYR A 708 -40.40 6.41 25.29
CA TYR A 708 -40.63 5.38 26.30
C TYR A 708 -40.85 5.92 27.72
N ALA A 709 -40.16 7.03 28.05
CA ALA A 709 -39.68 7.36 29.41
C ALA A 709 -40.70 7.17 30.54
N ASN A 710 -41.97 7.51 30.32
CA ASN A 710 -43.02 7.59 31.35
C ASN A 710 -44.06 6.44 31.34
N GLN A 711 -43.87 5.34 30.58
CA GLN A 711 -44.84 4.24 30.52
C GLN A 711 -44.63 3.17 31.62
N SER A 712 -45.73 2.69 32.23
CA SER A 712 -45.78 1.93 33.49
C SER A 712 -45.70 0.39 33.36
N LYS A 713 -45.26 -0.16 32.22
CA LYS A 713 -45.26 -1.61 31.95
C LYS A 713 -43.87 -2.24 31.76
N ARG A 714 -42.79 -1.57 32.18
CA ARG A 714 -41.42 -2.04 31.88
C ARG A 714 -40.93 -3.08 32.88
N LYS A 715 -40.48 -4.22 32.36
CA LYS A 715 -39.91 -5.30 33.17
C LYS A 715 -38.69 -5.99 32.53
N SER A 716 -38.24 -5.53 31.36
CA SER A 716 -37.14 -6.15 30.61
C SER A 716 -35.87 -5.29 30.65
N VAL A 717 -34.73 -5.93 30.94
CA VAL A 717 -33.40 -5.31 30.95
C VAL A 717 -32.46 -6.08 30.02
N LEU A 718 -31.74 -5.35 29.18
CA LEU A 718 -30.61 -5.86 28.41
C LEU A 718 -29.31 -5.43 29.10
N LEU A 719 -28.63 -6.37 29.74
CA LEU A 719 -27.31 -6.13 30.33
C LEU A 719 -26.25 -6.19 29.23
N HIS A 720 -25.54 -5.09 29.02
CA HIS A 720 -24.57 -4.94 27.96
C HIS A 720 -23.14 -4.87 28.51
N ALA A 721 -22.23 -5.68 27.98
CA ALA A 721 -20.79 -5.56 28.17
C ALA A 721 -20.13 -5.09 26.86
N HIS A 722 -19.38 -3.99 26.91
CA HIS A 722 -18.81 -3.36 25.73
C HIS A 722 -17.55 -4.07 25.19
N GLY A 723 -17.22 -3.86 23.92
CA GLY A 723 -15.97 -4.30 23.30
C GLY A 723 -14.74 -3.45 23.69
N GLY A 724 -13.65 -3.60 22.93
CA GLY A 724 -12.39 -2.85 23.16
C GLY A 724 -11.21 -3.68 23.67
N GLY A 725 -11.23 -5.00 23.41
CA GLY A 725 -10.10 -5.89 23.68
C GLY A 725 -9.70 -6.00 25.15
N PHE A 726 -10.64 -5.75 26.08
CA PHE A 726 -10.44 -5.62 27.53
C PHE A 726 -9.59 -4.43 27.98
N ILE A 727 -9.03 -3.63 27.04
CA ILE A 727 -7.96 -2.66 27.32
C ILE A 727 -8.35 -1.20 27.04
N SER A 728 -9.45 -0.97 26.32
CA SER A 728 -9.84 0.35 25.82
C SER A 728 -11.37 0.44 25.66
N GLN A 729 -11.84 1.63 25.27
CA GLN A 729 -13.23 2.02 25.06
C GLN A 729 -14.07 2.11 26.34
N SER A 730 -15.28 2.63 26.17
CA SER A 730 -16.23 2.93 27.24
C SER A 730 -17.66 2.57 26.83
N PRO A 731 -18.59 2.42 27.77
CA PRO A 731 -20.00 2.29 27.45
C PRO A 731 -20.56 3.50 26.69
N GLU A 732 -20.00 4.71 26.88
CA GLU A 732 -20.37 5.90 26.11
C GLU A 732 -20.02 5.79 24.63
N PHE A 733 -18.89 5.17 24.28
CA PHE A 733 -18.50 4.94 22.90
C PHE A 733 -19.52 4.05 22.16
N HIS A 734 -20.01 3.01 22.85
CA HIS A 734 -20.97 2.04 22.32
C HIS A 734 -22.41 2.59 22.25
N GLN A 735 -22.69 3.77 22.82
CA GLN A 735 -23.97 4.48 22.60
C GLN A 735 -24.23 4.81 21.12
N SER A 736 -23.20 4.70 20.26
CA SER A 736 -23.32 4.87 18.81
C SER A 736 -24.43 4.01 18.18
N TYR A 737 -24.54 2.73 18.58
CA TYR A 737 -25.62 1.81 18.18
C TYR A 737 -26.63 1.57 19.30
N LEU A 738 -26.23 1.56 20.57
CA LEU A 738 -27.16 1.29 21.67
C LEU A 738 -28.28 2.33 21.79
N ASN A 739 -28.04 3.58 21.41
CA ASN A 739 -29.11 4.59 21.39
C ASN A 739 -30.17 4.28 20.32
N ASP A 740 -29.77 3.76 19.17
CA ASP A 740 -30.71 3.33 18.11
C ASP A 740 -31.48 2.08 18.56
N TRP A 741 -30.79 1.12 19.19
CA TRP A 741 -31.43 -0.07 19.76
C TRP A 741 -32.43 0.29 20.86
N ALA A 742 -32.06 1.17 21.80
CA ALA A 742 -32.96 1.61 22.87
C ALA A 742 -34.25 2.27 22.35
N GLN A 743 -34.23 2.87 21.15
CA GLN A 743 -35.43 3.40 20.50
C GLN A 743 -36.32 2.31 19.89
N LYS A 744 -35.70 1.28 19.32
CA LYS A 744 -36.36 0.20 18.57
C LYS A 744 -36.86 -0.93 19.47
N LEU A 745 -36.09 -1.26 20.50
CA LEU A 745 -36.45 -2.17 21.59
C LEU A 745 -37.47 -1.48 22.51
N LYS A 746 -38.74 -1.58 22.15
CA LYS A 746 -39.85 -1.04 22.97
C LYS A 746 -39.80 -1.69 24.35
N ASP A 747 -39.97 -0.90 25.40
CA ASP A 747 -40.03 -1.35 26.80
C ASP A 747 -38.79 -2.06 27.39
N VAL A 748 -37.66 -2.10 26.66
CA VAL A 748 -36.38 -2.62 27.16
C VAL A 748 -35.51 -1.49 27.69
N THR A 749 -34.96 -1.66 28.90
CA THR A 749 -33.88 -0.80 29.41
C THR A 749 -32.53 -1.44 29.11
N ILE A 750 -31.60 -0.69 28.52
CA ILE A 750 -30.23 -1.17 28.34
C ILE A 750 -29.39 -0.68 29.53
N LEU A 751 -28.68 -1.59 30.19
CA LEU A 751 -27.71 -1.27 31.23
C LEU A 751 -26.32 -1.69 30.74
N SER A 752 -25.50 -0.72 30.35
CA SER A 752 -24.14 -0.98 29.88
C SER A 752 -23.14 -0.86 31.02
N VAL A 753 -22.40 -1.94 31.31
CA VAL A 753 -21.41 -2.00 32.38
C VAL A 753 -20.15 -1.22 31.99
N ASP A 754 -19.64 -0.39 32.89
CA ASP A 754 -18.37 0.33 32.76
C ASP A 754 -17.30 -0.46 33.53
N TYR A 755 -16.91 -1.61 32.98
CA TYR A 755 -16.01 -2.54 33.65
C TYR A 755 -14.55 -2.05 33.59
N SER A 756 -13.77 -2.46 34.58
CA SER A 756 -12.37 -2.07 34.75
C SER A 756 -11.49 -2.67 33.65
N LEU A 757 -10.64 -1.83 33.05
CA LEU A 757 -9.80 -2.20 31.92
C LEU A 757 -8.43 -2.74 32.34
N SER A 758 -7.89 -3.61 31.50
CA SER A 758 -6.52 -4.14 31.54
C SER A 758 -5.53 -3.19 30.83
N PRO A 759 -4.22 -3.21 31.16
CA PRO A 759 -3.55 -4.09 32.12
C PRO A 759 -3.69 -3.68 33.60
N GLN A 760 -4.30 -2.52 33.90
CA GLN A 760 -4.42 -2.02 35.28
C GLN A 760 -5.25 -2.96 36.16
N ASN A 761 -6.28 -3.56 35.57
CA ASN A 761 -7.13 -4.55 36.21
C ASN A 761 -7.19 -5.80 35.32
N PRO A 762 -6.26 -6.75 35.47
CA PRO A 762 -6.28 -7.99 34.70
C PRO A 762 -7.43 -8.91 35.14
N PHE A 763 -7.60 -10.02 34.44
CA PHE A 763 -8.51 -11.08 34.82
C PHE A 763 -8.33 -11.48 36.32
N PRO A 764 -9.43 -11.68 37.08
CA PRO A 764 -10.83 -11.74 36.67
C PRO A 764 -11.66 -10.47 36.92
N VAL A 765 -11.05 -9.29 37.12
CA VAL A 765 -11.75 -8.11 37.67
C VAL A 765 -12.96 -7.68 36.82
N ALA A 766 -12.78 -7.54 35.50
CA ALA A 766 -13.87 -7.14 34.60
C ALA A 766 -15.04 -8.14 34.62
N LEU A 767 -14.74 -9.44 34.59
CA LEU A 767 -15.75 -10.50 34.66
C LEU A 767 -16.49 -10.48 36.00
N GLN A 768 -15.78 -10.26 37.10
CA GLN A 768 -16.38 -10.12 38.42
C GLN A 768 -17.36 -8.93 38.47
N GLU A 769 -17.01 -7.80 37.85
CA GLU A 769 -17.90 -6.62 37.81
C GLU A 769 -19.15 -6.87 36.99
N VAL A 770 -19.04 -7.58 35.86
CA VAL A 770 -20.21 -7.99 35.06
C VAL A 770 -21.09 -8.99 35.84
N LEU A 771 -20.49 -9.92 36.58
CA LEU A 771 -21.21 -10.82 37.51
C LEU A 771 -21.91 -10.03 38.64
N ASP A 772 -21.23 -9.07 39.25
CA ASP A 772 -21.79 -8.21 40.30
C ASP A 772 -23.02 -7.46 39.77
N CYS A 773 -22.96 -6.94 38.53
CA CYS A 773 -24.10 -6.29 37.88
C CYS A 773 -25.28 -7.22 37.64
N TYR A 774 -25.00 -8.41 37.11
CA TYR A 774 -26.06 -9.38 36.83
C TYR A 774 -26.76 -9.83 38.11
N LEU A 775 -26.00 -10.22 39.13
CA LEU A 775 -26.54 -10.67 40.41
C LEU A 775 -27.31 -9.56 41.13
N TRP A 776 -26.83 -8.31 41.05
CA TRP A 776 -27.57 -7.17 41.56
C TRP A 776 -28.93 -7.01 40.86
N LEU A 777 -28.98 -7.08 39.53
CA LEU A 777 -30.22 -6.96 38.75
C LEU A 777 -31.28 -8.00 39.12
N VAL A 778 -30.87 -9.25 39.35
CA VAL A 778 -31.79 -10.36 39.64
C VAL A 778 -32.06 -10.58 41.14
N SER A 779 -31.47 -9.75 42.01
CA SER A 779 -31.53 -9.93 43.47
C SER A 779 -32.90 -9.64 44.10
N GLY A 780 -33.77 -8.87 43.41
CA GLY A 780 -35.03 -8.38 43.98
C GLY A 780 -34.86 -7.33 45.08
N GLN A 781 -33.66 -6.80 45.31
CA GLN A 781 -33.41 -5.80 46.35
C GLN A 781 -34.09 -4.45 46.00
N LYS A 782 -34.52 -3.70 47.04
CA LYS A 782 -35.22 -2.41 46.87
C LYS A 782 -34.39 -1.34 46.14
N ASN A 783 -33.06 -1.41 46.24
CA ASN A 783 -32.16 -0.49 45.54
C ASN A 783 -32.15 -0.71 44.01
N VAL A 784 -32.52 -1.90 43.52
CA VAL A 784 -32.69 -2.16 42.09
C VAL A 784 -33.81 -1.30 41.54
N GLU A 785 -34.98 -1.33 42.19
CA GLU A 785 -36.12 -0.50 41.80
C GLU A 785 -35.85 1.00 41.97
N SER A 786 -35.09 1.44 42.98
CA SER A 786 -34.76 2.87 43.10
C SER A 786 -33.81 3.38 42.01
N ILE A 787 -32.86 2.54 41.56
CA ILE A 787 -31.85 2.92 40.55
C ILE A 787 -32.34 2.66 39.13
N ILE A 788 -33.03 1.55 38.87
CA ILE A 788 -33.60 1.24 37.55
C ILE A 788 -34.95 1.93 37.40
N GLY A 789 -35.79 1.96 38.42
CA GLY A 789 -37.17 2.47 38.37
C GLY A 789 -38.23 1.37 38.28
N PHE A 790 -37.83 0.10 38.26
CA PHE A 790 -38.69 -1.09 38.34
C PHE A 790 -37.84 -2.31 38.76
N GLN A 791 -38.51 -3.38 39.20
CA GLN A 791 -37.86 -4.69 39.40
C GLN A 791 -37.83 -5.47 38.08
N PRO A 792 -36.65 -5.85 37.55
CA PRO A 792 -36.56 -6.64 36.32
C PRO A 792 -37.18 -8.03 36.48
N GLU A 793 -38.02 -8.44 35.53
CA GLU A 793 -38.53 -9.83 35.41
C GLU A 793 -37.83 -10.61 34.30
N ASN A 794 -37.37 -9.90 33.26
CA ASN A 794 -36.65 -10.49 32.14
C ASN A 794 -35.30 -9.80 32.00
N VAL A 795 -34.22 -10.56 32.09
CA VAL A 795 -32.85 -10.07 31.86
C VAL A 795 -32.22 -10.88 30.75
N ALA A 796 -31.77 -10.23 29.68
CA ALA A 796 -30.91 -10.84 28.67
C ALA A 796 -29.52 -10.19 28.74
N ILE A 797 -28.51 -10.90 28.25
CA ILE A 797 -27.13 -10.41 28.23
C ILE A 797 -26.71 -10.25 26.77
N CYS A 798 -26.04 -9.13 26.46
CA CYS A 798 -25.36 -8.97 25.19
C CYS A 798 -23.98 -8.36 25.33
N GLY A 799 -23.12 -8.63 24.35
CA GLY A 799 -21.83 -7.98 24.28
C GLY A 799 -21.13 -8.23 22.95
N ASP A 800 -20.26 -7.30 22.59
CA ASP A 800 -19.52 -7.33 21.34
C ASP A 800 -18.02 -7.51 21.57
N SER A 801 -17.34 -8.28 20.72
CA SER A 801 -15.91 -8.58 20.87
C SER A 801 -15.58 -9.08 22.30
N ALA A 802 -14.61 -8.46 22.98
CA ALA A 802 -14.27 -8.72 24.39
C ALA A 802 -15.48 -8.69 25.34
N GLY A 803 -16.48 -7.82 25.12
CA GLY A 803 -17.71 -7.80 25.90
C GLY A 803 -18.60 -9.01 25.66
N GLY A 804 -18.58 -9.57 24.44
CA GLY A 804 -19.20 -10.85 24.13
C GLY A 804 -18.52 -12.00 24.87
N ASN A 805 -17.18 -11.95 25.00
CA ASN A 805 -16.42 -12.93 25.78
C ASN A 805 -16.80 -12.85 27.26
N LEU A 806 -16.86 -11.64 27.85
CA LEU A 806 -17.33 -11.43 29.22
C LEU A 806 -18.77 -11.93 29.42
N SER A 807 -19.64 -11.74 28.43
CA SER A 807 -21.03 -12.21 28.48
C SER A 807 -21.11 -13.74 28.50
N MET A 808 -20.30 -14.41 27.68
CA MET A 808 -20.20 -15.87 27.67
C MET A 808 -19.52 -16.41 28.94
N ALA A 809 -18.47 -15.76 29.42
CA ALA A 809 -17.81 -16.12 30.66
C ALA A 809 -18.74 -15.92 31.88
N LEU A 810 -19.61 -14.89 31.87
CA LEU A 810 -20.64 -14.70 32.90
C LEU A 810 -21.62 -15.88 32.89
N ALA A 811 -22.09 -16.31 31.71
CA ALA A 811 -22.92 -17.50 31.59
C ALA A 811 -22.27 -18.74 32.23
N LEU A 812 -20.98 -18.99 31.95
CA LEU A 812 -20.24 -20.09 32.57
C LEU A 812 -20.07 -19.92 34.09
N ALA A 813 -19.82 -18.71 34.58
CA ALA A 813 -19.74 -18.42 36.01
C ALA A 813 -21.09 -18.70 36.71
N LEU A 814 -22.22 -18.34 36.09
CA LEU A 814 -23.56 -18.69 36.59
C LEU A 814 -23.78 -20.20 36.60
N GLY A 815 -23.30 -20.93 35.58
CA GLY A 815 -23.30 -22.39 35.56
C GLY A 815 -22.55 -22.98 36.75
N GLN A 816 -21.35 -22.47 37.03
CA GLN A 816 -20.56 -22.90 38.19
C GLN A 816 -21.22 -22.57 39.53
N ILE A 817 -21.84 -21.39 39.66
CA ILE A 817 -22.64 -21.02 40.85
C ILE A 817 -23.80 -22.01 41.04
N ARG A 818 -24.51 -22.37 39.97
CA ARG A 818 -25.62 -23.33 40.01
C ARG A 818 -25.15 -24.73 40.39
N LEU A 819 -23.96 -25.16 39.97
CA LEU A 819 -23.35 -26.40 40.45
C LEU A 819 -23.12 -26.36 41.97
N THR A 820 -22.59 -25.26 42.49
CA THR A 820 -22.37 -25.07 43.93
C THR A 820 -23.68 -25.05 44.71
N LEU A 821 -24.71 -24.32 44.23
CA LEU A 821 -26.04 -24.30 44.83
C LEU A 821 -26.66 -25.71 44.87
N LYS A 822 -26.56 -26.46 43.77
CA LYS A 822 -27.03 -27.85 43.69
C LYS A 822 -26.29 -28.75 44.67
N ALA A 823 -24.97 -28.60 44.80
CA ALA A 823 -24.16 -29.35 45.77
C ALA A 823 -24.54 -29.03 47.23
N ASN A 824 -24.93 -27.79 47.50
CA ASN A 824 -25.37 -27.32 48.82
C ASN A 824 -26.88 -27.53 49.09
N ASN A 825 -27.63 -28.12 48.16
CA ASN A 825 -29.10 -28.23 48.20
C ASN A 825 -29.85 -26.88 48.32
N GLU A 826 -29.31 -25.82 47.72
CA GLU A 826 -29.95 -24.51 47.64
C GLU A 826 -30.80 -24.36 46.35
N PRO A 827 -31.90 -23.57 46.38
CA PRO A 827 -32.75 -23.35 45.20
C PRO A 827 -31.99 -22.67 44.06
N LEU A 828 -32.06 -23.23 42.85
CA LEU A 828 -31.42 -22.66 41.66
C LEU A 828 -32.11 -21.37 41.19
N GLU A 829 -33.35 -21.14 41.59
CA GLU A 829 -34.13 -19.93 41.34
C GLU A 829 -33.57 -18.71 42.07
N SER A 830 -32.71 -18.90 43.08
CA SER A 830 -32.00 -17.81 43.76
C SER A 830 -31.01 -17.08 42.83
N VAL A 831 -30.57 -17.74 41.75
CA VAL A 831 -29.74 -17.17 40.70
C VAL A 831 -30.34 -17.56 39.35
N PRO A 832 -31.39 -16.85 38.90
CA PRO A 832 -32.07 -17.17 37.65
C PRO A 832 -31.13 -16.98 36.45
N LEU A 833 -31.30 -17.81 35.43
CA LEU A 833 -30.53 -17.68 34.19
C LEU A 833 -31.08 -16.54 33.31
N PRO A 834 -30.22 -15.91 32.49
CA PRO A 834 -30.66 -14.94 31.49
C PRO A 834 -31.65 -15.55 30.50
N LYS A 835 -32.57 -14.74 29.99
CA LYS A 835 -33.55 -15.15 28.96
C LYS A 835 -32.90 -15.42 27.60
N GLY A 836 -31.72 -14.87 27.36
CA GLY A 836 -30.91 -15.14 26.17
C GLY A 836 -29.55 -14.48 26.26
N LEU A 837 -28.61 -15.03 25.51
CA LEU A 837 -27.23 -14.56 25.40
C LEU A 837 -26.93 -14.16 23.95
N PHE A 838 -26.56 -12.91 23.72
CA PHE A 838 -26.31 -12.34 22.39
C PHE A 838 -24.85 -11.93 22.25
N CYS A 839 -24.12 -12.58 21.35
CA CYS A 839 -22.67 -12.45 21.18
C CYS A 839 -22.33 -11.97 19.76
N TYR A 840 -21.68 -10.82 19.64
CA TYR A 840 -21.31 -10.22 18.36
C TYR A 840 -19.79 -10.35 18.14
N TYR A 841 -19.37 -10.94 17.01
CA TYR A 841 -17.95 -11.16 16.61
C TYR A 841 -17.03 -11.51 17.79
N THR A 842 -17.43 -12.53 18.55
CA THR A 842 -16.92 -12.76 19.89
C THR A 842 -15.70 -13.69 19.88
N PRO A 843 -14.57 -13.31 20.51
CA PRO A 843 -13.48 -14.24 20.77
C PRO A 843 -13.90 -15.24 21.85
N LEU A 844 -14.03 -16.51 21.51
CA LEU A 844 -14.41 -17.58 22.45
C LEU A 844 -13.23 -18.49 22.81
N LEU A 845 -12.14 -18.39 22.06
CA LEU A 845 -10.89 -19.09 22.32
C LEU A 845 -9.73 -18.10 22.31
N LEU A 846 -9.20 -17.74 23.46
CA LEU A 846 -8.08 -16.79 23.57
C LEU A 846 -6.71 -17.48 23.57
N THR A 847 -6.62 -18.75 23.19
CA THR A 847 -5.32 -19.43 22.99
C THR A 847 -4.66 -18.96 21.69
N THR A 848 -3.37 -19.28 21.54
CA THR A 848 -2.58 -18.96 20.35
C THR A 848 -2.61 -20.04 19.28
N ILE A 849 -3.60 -20.94 19.32
CA ILE A 849 -3.79 -21.92 18.25
C ILE A 849 -4.42 -21.25 17.03
N VAL A 850 -4.14 -21.80 15.85
CA VAL A 850 -4.56 -21.24 14.57
C VAL A 850 -5.75 -22.01 13.99
N SER A 851 -6.61 -21.29 13.27
CA SER A 851 -7.73 -21.81 12.49
C SER A 851 -7.73 -21.14 11.11
N PRO A 852 -8.48 -21.66 10.13
CA PRO A 852 -8.65 -21.00 8.85
C PRO A 852 -9.08 -19.53 8.97
N SER A 853 -10.01 -19.18 9.87
CA SER A 853 -10.43 -17.78 10.05
C SER A 853 -9.33 -16.89 10.63
N ARG A 854 -8.51 -17.42 11.55
CA ARG A 854 -7.38 -16.67 12.14
C ARG A 854 -6.28 -16.34 11.16
N MET A 855 -6.14 -17.10 10.08
CA MET A 855 -5.16 -16.81 9.04
C MET A 855 -5.43 -15.46 8.35
N ILE A 856 -6.67 -14.97 8.35
CA ILE A 856 -7.03 -13.65 7.80
C ILE A 856 -6.30 -12.51 8.53
N THR A 857 -5.95 -12.70 9.81
CA THR A 857 -5.17 -11.72 10.60
C THR A 857 -3.79 -11.40 10.02
N SER A 858 -3.28 -12.23 9.11
CA SER A 858 -2.02 -11.96 8.40
C SER A 858 -2.11 -10.78 7.42
N ILE A 859 -3.31 -10.47 6.93
CA ILE A 859 -3.58 -9.40 5.96
C ILE A 859 -4.59 -8.36 6.48
N ASP A 860 -5.19 -8.60 7.65
CA ASP A 860 -6.19 -7.72 8.25
C ASP A 860 -5.56 -6.41 8.76
N SER A 861 -6.20 -5.29 8.44
CA SER A 861 -5.72 -3.96 8.83
C SER A 861 -6.21 -3.51 10.21
N LEU A 862 -7.30 -4.07 10.73
CA LEU A 862 -7.87 -3.73 12.03
C LEU A 862 -7.44 -4.66 13.14
N MET A 863 -7.35 -5.97 12.84
CA MET A 863 -7.04 -7.01 13.82
C MET A 863 -5.84 -7.89 13.40
N PRO A 864 -4.66 -7.32 13.10
CA PRO A 864 -3.49 -8.14 12.85
C PRO A 864 -3.05 -8.90 14.10
N VAL A 865 -2.35 -10.02 13.91
CA VAL A 865 -1.97 -10.96 15.00
C VAL A 865 -1.28 -10.29 16.20
N GLY A 866 -0.48 -9.25 15.96
CA GLY A 866 0.21 -8.51 17.03
C GLY A 866 -0.75 -7.79 17.98
N ILE A 867 -1.92 -7.35 17.50
CA ILE A 867 -2.97 -6.75 18.32
C ILE A 867 -3.56 -7.78 19.27
N LEU A 868 -3.90 -8.96 18.75
CA LEU A 868 -4.46 -10.06 19.53
C LEU A 868 -3.51 -10.46 20.67
N LEU A 869 -2.23 -10.64 20.36
CA LEU A 869 -1.20 -11.01 21.34
C LEU A 869 -1.04 -9.94 22.44
N ASN A 870 -1.07 -8.65 22.08
CA ASN A 870 -0.96 -7.58 23.06
C ASN A 870 -2.20 -7.46 23.95
N CYS A 871 -3.41 -7.56 23.39
CA CYS A 871 -4.65 -7.54 24.18
C CYS A 871 -4.67 -8.71 25.16
N LEU A 872 -4.28 -9.90 24.68
CA LEU A 872 -4.22 -11.11 25.48
C LEU A 872 -3.19 -11.00 26.61
N SER A 873 -1.98 -10.52 26.29
CA SER A 873 -0.92 -10.30 27.29
C SER A 873 -1.32 -9.27 28.35
N ALA A 874 -2.10 -8.26 27.98
CA ALA A 874 -2.58 -7.26 28.94
C ALA A 874 -3.71 -7.79 29.82
N TYR A 875 -4.58 -8.67 29.28
CA TYR A 875 -5.72 -9.21 30.01
C TYR A 875 -5.34 -10.22 31.11
N VAL A 876 -4.21 -10.91 30.96
CA VAL A 876 -3.73 -11.87 31.96
C VAL A 876 -2.88 -11.18 33.05
N PRO A 877 -2.76 -11.76 34.26
CA PRO A 877 -1.86 -11.24 35.29
C PRO A 877 -0.40 -11.19 34.82
N GLU A 878 0.32 -10.15 35.23
CA GLU A 878 1.70 -9.89 34.79
C GLU A 878 2.66 -11.07 35.04
N GLN A 879 2.42 -11.84 36.12
CA GLN A 879 3.24 -13.00 36.46
C GLN A 879 3.19 -14.12 35.40
N VAL A 880 2.16 -14.15 34.55
CA VAL A 880 1.99 -15.16 33.50
C VAL A 880 2.98 -14.95 32.35
N VAL A 881 3.21 -13.70 31.94
CA VAL A 881 4.01 -13.36 30.76
C VAL A 881 5.47 -13.04 31.13
N ASN A 882 5.73 -12.64 32.38
CA ASN A 882 7.03 -12.41 33.05
C ASN A 882 8.17 -11.96 32.10
N HIS A 883 8.27 -10.64 31.91
CA HIS A 883 9.22 -9.99 31.02
C HIS A 883 10.65 -9.84 31.60
N ASP A 884 10.87 -10.24 32.86
CA ASP A 884 11.99 -9.80 33.71
C ASP A 884 13.37 -10.45 33.49
N ASP A 885 13.55 -11.34 32.50
CA ASP A 885 14.89 -11.89 32.17
C ASP A 885 15.74 -10.94 31.30
N THR A 886 15.36 -9.65 31.18
CA THR A 886 16.23 -8.62 30.57
C THR A 886 17.27 -8.12 31.57
N THR A 887 18.12 -9.00 32.10
CA THR A 887 19.44 -8.58 32.55
C THR A 887 20.26 -8.27 31.30
N GLU A 888 20.68 -7.01 31.17
CA GLU A 888 21.50 -6.43 30.07
C GLU A 888 20.73 -5.92 28.83
N CYS A 889 19.88 -4.90 28.99
CA CYS A 889 19.98 -3.67 28.19
C CYS A 889 18.99 -2.62 28.74
N ASP A 890 19.53 -1.44 29.05
CA ASP A 890 18.83 -0.18 29.33
C ASP A 890 18.15 -0.03 30.71
N ALA A 891 18.99 0.08 31.74
CA ALA A 891 18.67 0.76 32.99
C ALA A 891 18.47 2.27 32.75
N ASN A 892 17.31 2.68 32.22
CA ASN A 892 16.80 4.07 32.20
C ASN A 892 15.32 4.15 31.78
N PHE A 893 14.43 3.40 32.42
CA PHE A 893 12.99 3.51 32.16
C PHE A 893 12.21 3.83 33.44
N THR A 894 11.60 5.01 33.45
CA THR A 894 10.58 5.41 34.44
C THR A 894 9.21 5.11 33.86
N THR A 895 8.43 4.30 34.60
CA THR A 895 7.00 4.05 34.34
C THR A 895 6.21 5.33 34.62
N ALA A 896 5.62 5.92 33.57
CA ALA A 896 4.70 7.04 33.74
C ALA A 896 3.27 6.50 33.87
N THR A 897 2.72 6.57 35.08
CA THR A 897 1.30 6.33 35.38
C THR A 897 0.44 7.40 34.70
N ILE A 898 -0.54 6.97 33.89
CA ILE A 898 -1.60 7.85 33.38
C ILE A 898 -2.68 7.91 34.45
N GLU A 899 -2.79 9.03 35.16
CA GLU A 899 -3.92 9.30 36.05
C GLU A 899 -5.18 9.59 35.22
N ASN A 900 -6.16 8.68 35.29
CA ASN A 900 -7.51 8.89 34.76
C ASN A 900 -8.28 9.89 35.63
N SER A 901 -8.13 11.18 35.36
CA SER A 901 -9.00 12.22 35.95
C SER A 901 -10.24 12.46 35.07
N LEU A 902 -11.39 11.96 35.54
CA LEU A 902 -12.71 12.29 35.00
C LEU A 902 -13.05 13.74 35.38
N ILE A 903 -12.98 14.67 34.42
CA ILE A 903 -13.42 16.06 34.61
C ILE A 903 -14.96 16.12 34.47
N PRO A 904 -15.72 16.63 35.47
CA PRO A 904 -17.16 16.84 35.34
C PRO A 904 -17.48 18.04 34.44
N PHE A 905 -18.58 17.93 33.69
CA PHE A 905 -19.04 18.91 32.70
C PHE A 905 -19.56 20.21 33.33
N ASN A 906 -19.08 21.36 32.82
CA ASN A 906 -19.82 22.62 32.73
C ASN A 906 -19.42 23.34 31.42
N LEU A 907 -20.37 23.65 30.53
CA LEU A 907 -20.07 24.24 29.21
C LEU A 907 -19.44 25.64 29.35
N SER A 908 -18.18 25.78 28.94
CA SER A 908 -17.54 27.08 28.68
C SER A 908 -16.54 26.97 27.52
N PRO A 909 -16.39 28.00 26.67
CA PRO A 909 -15.39 28.04 25.59
C PRO A 909 -13.94 27.85 26.06
N MET A 910 -13.67 28.08 27.36
CA MET A 910 -12.35 27.93 27.96
C MET A 910 -11.91 26.44 28.05
N LEU A 911 -12.86 25.52 28.21
CA LEU A 911 -12.59 24.06 28.20
C LEU A 911 -12.17 23.54 26.82
N LEU A 912 -12.50 24.24 25.74
CA LEU A 912 -12.04 23.89 24.38
C LEU A 912 -10.52 24.06 24.27
N MET A 913 -9.94 25.09 24.91
CA MET A 913 -8.49 25.31 24.94
C MET A 913 -7.77 24.31 25.87
N GLU A 914 -8.34 23.97 27.03
CA GLU A 914 -7.82 22.91 27.89
C GLU A 914 -7.85 21.53 27.19
N SER A 915 -8.88 21.28 26.36
CA SER A 915 -8.96 20.05 25.56
C SER A 915 -7.86 19.97 24.50
N ILE A 916 -7.47 21.08 23.88
CA ILE A 916 -6.35 21.12 22.92
C ILE A 916 -5.02 20.83 23.63
N SER A 917 -4.80 21.39 24.82
CA SER A 917 -3.62 21.09 25.64
C SER A 917 -3.56 19.62 26.06
N SER A 918 -4.70 19.04 26.47
CA SER A 918 -4.84 17.62 26.81
C SER A 918 -4.58 16.71 25.59
N ILE A 919 -5.09 17.08 24.41
CA ILE A 919 -4.81 16.41 23.14
C ILE A 919 -3.31 16.46 22.82
N LEU A 920 -2.68 17.64 22.95
CA LEU A 920 -1.25 17.81 22.72
C LEU A 920 -0.39 17.02 23.72
N SER A 921 -0.78 16.95 25.00
CA SER A 921 -0.11 16.11 25.99
C SER A 921 -0.31 14.61 25.75
N GLY A 922 -1.51 14.20 25.32
CA GLY A 922 -1.80 12.82 24.90
C GLY A 922 -0.91 12.41 23.74
N ILE A 923 -0.84 13.25 22.71
CA ILE A 923 0.09 13.07 21.57
C ILE A 923 1.54 12.98 22.05
N ARG A 924 1.96 13.79 23.02
CA ARG A 924 3.34 13.80 23.55
C ARG A 924 3.70 12.53 24.32
N ASN A 925 2.77 11.96 25.09
CA ASN A 925 2.97 10.71 25.83
C ASN A 925 2.97 9.48 24.91
N LEU A 926 2.18 9.51 23.84
CA LEU A 926 2.13 8.48 22.80
C LEU A 926 3.43 8.26 22.04
N ILE A 927 4.19 9.33 21.81
CA ILE A 927 5.53 9.29 21.17
C ILE A 927 6.57 8.60 22.07
N LYS A 928 6.37 8.57 23.39
CA LYS A 928 7.25 7.87 24.33
C LYS A 928 6.94 6.38 24.40
N GLY A 929 5.67 5.97 24.34
CA GLY A 929 5.24 4.56 24.37
C GLY A 929 5.77 3.72 23.22
N HIS A 930 5.89 4.27 22.00
CA HIS A 930 6.41 3.59 20.79
C HIS A 930 7.88 3.11 20.83
N ARG A 931 8.57 3.21 21.97
CA ARG A 931 10.00 2.93 22.07
C ARG A 931 10.34 1.50 22.53
N SER A 932 9.38 0.75 23.08
CA SER A 932 9.58 -0.63 23.52
C SER A 932 9.36 -1.63 22.38
N MET A 933 10.30 -2.58 22.22
CA MET A 933 10.12 -3.68 21.27
C MET A 933 8.99 -4.60 21.77
N PRO A 934 8.06 -5.05 20.91
CA PRO A 934 7.00 -5.97 21.34
C PRO A 934 7.61 -7.28 21.85
N TRP A 935 7.06 -7.80 22.95
CA TRP A 935 7.58 -9.01 23.62
C TRP A 935 7.63 -10.21 22.68
N TYR A 936 6.66 -10.32 21.75
CA TYR A 936 6.56 -11.42 20.80
C TYR A 936 7.61 -11.38 19.68
N LYS A 937 8.49 -10.37 19.64
CA LYS A 937 9.65 -10.34 18.73
C LYS A 937 10.90 -10.98 19.31
N ASN A 938 10.99 -11.12 20.63
CA ASN A 938 12.13 -11.75 21.25
C ASN A 938 11.97 -13.27 21.16
N LYS A 939 12.58 -13.87 20.12
CA LYS A 939 12.51 -15.32 19.85
C LYS A 939 12.95 -16.18 21.05
N THR A 940 13.86 -15.68 21.88
CA THR A 940 14.42 -16.40 23.02
C THR A 940 13.39 -16.62 24.12
N ILE A 941 12.53 -15.64 24.38
CA ILE A 941 11.50 -15.74 25.44
C ILE A 941 10.11 -16.10 24.87
N LEU A 942 9.86 -15.86 23.58
CA LEU A 942 8.55 -16.02 22.93
C LEU A 942 7.91 -17.37 23.24
N LYS A 943 8.63 -18.48 23.04
CA LYS A 943 8.11 -19.84 23.27
C LYS A 943 7.67 -20.07 24.72
N ARG A 944 8.47 -19.57 25.68
CA ARG A 944 8.17 -19.68 27.12
C ARG A 944 6.94 -18.85 27.48
N CYS A 945 6.88 -17.60 27.03
CA CYS A 945 5.74 -16.71 27.26
C CYS A 945 4.45 -17.31 26.66
N LEU A 946 4.49 -17.79 25.42
CA LEU A 946 3.35 -18.45 24.78
C LEU A 946 2.89 -19.71 25.52
N TYR A 947 3.81 -20.53 26.01
CA TYR A 947 3.47 -21.72 26.80
C TYR A 947 2.71 -21.34 28.09
N ASN A 948 3.25 -20.40 28.87
CA ASN A 948 2.61 -19.94 30.10
C ASN A 948 1.25 -19.28 29.82
N LEU A 949 1.18 -18.45 28.77
CA LEU A 949 -0.03 -17.78 28.34
C LEU A 949 -1.12 -18.79 27.97
N ASN A 950 -0.81 -19.75 27.09
CA ASN A 950 -1.74 -20.80 26.66
C ASN A 950 -2.25 -21.64 27.83
N LYS A 951 -1.37 -21.98 28.78
CA LYS A 951 -1.76 -22.70 29.99
C LYS A 951 -2.78 -21.90 30.82
N PHE A 952 -2.55 -20.60 31.00
CA PHE A 952 -3.44 -19.74 31.78
C PHE A 952 -4.79 -19.48 31.08
N VAL A 953 -4.75 -19.13 29.80
CA VAL A 953 -5.95 -18.78 29.01
C VAL A 953 -6.78 -20.01 28.62
N SER A 954 -6.30 -21.22 28.93
CA SER A 954 -7.09 -22.45 28.86
C SER A 954 -8.23 -22.49 29.90
N ASN A 955 -8.25 -21.56 30.87
CA ASN A 955 -9.37 -21.38 31.79
C ASN A 955 -10.67 -21.05 31.00
N PRO A 956 -11.77 -21.82 31.15
CA PRO A 956 -13.04 -21.55 30.49
C PRO A 956 -13.66 -20.16 30.72
N PHE A 957 -13.35 -19.48 31.83
CA PHE A 957 -13.78 -18.10 32.05
C PHE A 957 -13.00 -17.06 31.22
N ILE A 958 -11.92 -17.49 30.56
CA ILE A 958 -11.12 -16.69 29.61
C ILE A 958 -11.39 -17.18 28.17
N SER A 959 -11.38 -18.50 27.97
CA SER A 959 -11.68 -19.15 26.69
C SER A 959 -12.95 -20.01 26.80
N PRO A 960 -14.16 -19.40 26.71
CA PRO A 960 -15.42 -20.12 26.86
C PRO A 960 -15.59 -21.37 26.00
N LEU A 961 -14.98 -21.42 24.81
CA LEU A 961 -15.03 -22.60 23.94
C LEU A 961 -14.52 -23.88 24.64
N LEU A 962 -13.62 -23.73 25.62
CA LEU A 962 -13.04 -24.82 26.40
C LEU A 962 -13.89 -25.24 27.61
N ALA A 963 -15.11 -24.70 27.79
CA ALA A 963 -16.01 -25.10 28.87
C ALA A 963 -16.26 -26.61 28.92
N SER A 964 -16.33 -27.18 30.11
CA SER A 964 -16.66 -28.61 30.26
C SER A 964 -18.14 -28.86 29.96
N GLU A 965 -18.47 -30.09 29.55
CA GLU A 965 -19.86 -30.53 29.35
C GLU A 965 -20.72 -30.26 30.59
N GLN A 966 -20.20 -30.56 31.80
CA GLN A 966 -20.88 -30.33 33.07
C GLN A 966 -21.27 -28.86 33.30
N MET A 967 -20.42 -27.90 32.88
CA MET A 967 -20.75 -26.47 32.96
C MET A 967 -21.86 -26.09 31.98
N LEU A 968 -21.80 -26.62 30.75
CA LEU A 968 -22.78 -26.33 29.70
C LEU A 968 -24.15 -26.95 29.99
N GLU A 969 -24.21 -28.12 30.65
CA GLU A 969 -25.45 -28.73 31.14
C GLU A 969 -26.23 -27.81 32.09
N GLN A 970 -25.53 -26.97 32.87
CA GLN A 970 -26.23 -26.01 33.76
C GLN A 970 -26.90 -24.86 33.00
N LEU A 971 -26.66 -24.75 31.69
CA LEU A 971 -27.10 -23.66 30.82
C LEU A 971 -28.09 -24.12 29.74
N GLU A 972 -28.61 -25.35 29.82
CA GLU A 972 -29.51 -25.97 28.83
C GLU A 972 -30.78 -25.16 28.52
N GLN A 973 -31.20 -24.27 29.42
CA GLN A 973 -32.40 -23.44 29.25
C GLN A 973 -32.11 -22.07 28.61
N MET A 974 -30.84 -21.72 28.37
CA MET A 974 -30.42 -20.39 27.93
C MET A 974 -30.11 -20.38 26.43
N PRO A 975 -30.95 -19.77 25.58
CA PRO A 975 -30.69 -19.70 24.15
C PRO A 975 -29.48 -18.80 23.85
N LEU A 976 -28.68 -19.22 22.87
CA LEU A 976 -27.47 -18.53 22.42
C LEU A 976 -27.66 -17.97 21.01
N TYR A 977 -27.36 -16.69 20.84
CA TYR A 977 -27.41 -15.99 19.56
C TYR A 977 -26.01 -15.50 19.20
N LEU A 978 -25.43 -16.04 18.12
CA LEU A 978 -24.10 -15.75 17.62
C LEU A 978 -24.17 -14.96 16.32
N TYR A 979 -23.47 -13.83 16.26
CA TYR A 979 -23.35 -13.00 15.06
C TYR A 979 -21.87 -12.87 14.65
N PRO A 980 -21.24 -13.94 14.15
CA PRO A 980 -19.87 -13.86 13.65
C PRO A 980 -19.80 -13.11 12.33
N LEU A 981 -18.61 -12.64 11.98
CA LEU A 981 -18.35 -12.01 10.68
C LEU A 981 -17.57 -12.99 9.80
N LEU A 982 -17.85 -12.97 8.49
CA LEU A 982 -17.20 -13.87 7.54
C LEU A 982 -15.68 -13.65 7.44
N TYR A 983 -15.23 -12.39 7.56
CA TYR A 983 -13.83 -11.98 7.41
C TYR A 983 -13.23 -11.56 8.75
N ASP A 984 -13.41 -12.39 9.78
CA ASP A 984 -12.98 -12.11 11.14
C ASP A 984 -12.28 -13.32 11.76
N ALA A 985 -11.28 -13.06 12.59
CA ALA A 985 -10.47 -14.08 13.23
C ALA A 985 -11.31 -15.07 14.07
N PHE A 986 -12.45 -14.63 14.61
CA PHE A 986 -13.28 -15.38 15.54
C PHE A 986 -14.51 -16.03 14.89
N LEU A 987 -14.56 -16.13 13.56
CA LEU A 987 -15.60 -16.89 12.87
C LEU A 987 -15.61 -18.35 13.36
N ASP A 988 -14.46 -19.02 13.29
CA ASP A 988 -14.37 -20.45 13.63
C ASP A 988 -14.66 -20.71 15.12
N ASP A 989 -14.28 -19.78 16.01
CA ASP A 989 -14.65 -19.80 17.43
C ASP A 989 -16.17 -19.94 17.61
N SER A 990 -16.95 -19.16 16.86
CA SER A 990 -18.42 -19.16 16.93
C SER A 990 -19.02 -20.43 16.34
N ILE A 991 -18.46 -20.94 15.24
CA ILE A 991 -18.91 -22.18 14.61
C ILE A 991 -18.71 -23.38 15.55
N GLU A 992 -17.55 -23.48 16.19
CA GLU A 992 -17.28 -24.56 17.15
C GLU A 992 -18.11 -24.43 18.43
N MET A 993 -18.34 -23.21 18.92
CA MET A 993 -19.25 -23.00 20.06
C MET A 993 -20.69 -23.43 19.72
N ALA A 994 -21.17 -23.10 18.52
CA ALA A 994 -22.51 -23.47 18.09
C ALA A 994 -22.73 -24.99 18.07
N LYS A 995 -21.69 -25.78 17.71
CA LYS A 995 -21.74 -27.25 17.75
C LYS A 995 -21.81 -27.80 19.17
N LYS A 996 -21.19 -27.09 20.13
CA LYS A 996 -21.02 -27.57 21.51
C LYS A 996 -22.16 -27.14 22.45
N TRP A 997 -22.78 -26.00 22.18
CA TRP A 997 -23.83 -25.45 23.04
C TRP A 997 -25.07 -26.36 23.10
N LYS A 998 -25.60 -26.58 24.30
CA LYS A 998 -26.67 -27.58 24.53
C LYS A 998 -28.09 -27.04 24.33
N ALA A 999 -28.29 -25.74 24.55
CA ALA A 999 -29.59 -25.10 24.36
C ALA A 999 -29.82 -24.73 22.89
N LYS A 1000 -30.95 -24.06 22.59
CA LYS A 1000 -31.20 -23.49 21.26
C LYS A 1000 -30.10 -22.52 20.86
N VAL A 1001 -29.47 -22.76 19.71
CA VAL A 1001 -28.48 -21.85 19.10
C VAL A 1001 -29.08 -21.22 17.85
N HIS A 1002 -28.87 -19.91 17.71
CA HIS A 1002 -29.06 -19.18 16.46
C HIS A 1002 -27.73 -18.60 16.02
N ILE A 1003 -27.39 -18.75 14.74
CA ILE A 1003 -26.17 -18.19 14.17
C ILE A 1003 -26.49 -17.44 12.88
N GLU A 1004 -26.12 -16.16 12.84
CA GLU A 1004 -26.26 -15.32 11.65
C GLU A 1004 -24.89 -14.74 11.27
N VAL A 1005 -24.35 -15.20 10.14
CA VAL A 1005 -23.04 -14.76 9.67
C VAL A 1005 -23.18 -13.48 8.86
N ILE A 1006 -22.48 -12.44 9.28
CA ILE A 1006 -22.50 -11.13 8.64
C ILE A 1006 -21.32 -11.04 7.66
N GLU A 1007 -21.63 -10.73 6.40
CA GLU A 1007 -20.63 -10.62 5.34
C GLU A 1007 -20.20 -9.17 5.09
N ASP A 1008 -19.02 -8.99 4.52
CA ASP A 1008 -18.49 -7.72 4.00
C ASP A 1008 -18.32 -6.58 5.02
N LEU A 1009 -18.41 -6.88 6.31
CA LEU A 1009 -18.19 -5.95 7.42
C LEU A 1009 -17.02 -6.39 8.30
N PRO A 1010 -16.25 -5.44 8.86
CA PRO A 1010 -15.07 -5.71 9.68
C PRO A 1010 -15.41 -5.89 11.16
N HIS A 1011 -14.45 -6.40 11.93
CA HIS A 1011 -14.53 -6.42 13.39
C HIS A 1011 -14.91 -5.04 13.95
N GLY A 1012 -15.86 -5.01 14.90
CA GLY A 1012 -16.32 -3.76 15.53
C GLY A 1012 -17.26 -2.91 14.67
N PHE A 1013 -17.88 -3.46 13.61
CA PHE A 1013 -18.78 -2.71 12.72
C PHE A 1013 -19.96 -2.02 13.44
N LEU A 1014 -20.40 -2.50 14.61
CA LEU A 1014 -21.49 -1.87 15.37
C LEU A 1014 -21.15 -0.42 15.74
N ASN A 1015 -19.86 -0.10 15.93
CA ASN A 1015 -19.41 1.26 16.20
C ASN A 1015 -19.31 2.12 14.91
N MET A 1016 -19.58 1.54 13.74
CA MET A 1016 -19.52 2.19 12.43
C MET A 1016 -20.91 2.50 11.83
N VAL A 1017 -22.00 2.20 12.54
CA VAL A 1017 -23.40 2.36 12.07
C VAL A 1017 -23.78 3.79 11.67
N LYS A 1018 -23.02 4.79 12.15
CA LYS A 1018 -23.23 6.21 11.80
C LYS A 1018 -22.56 6.61 10.49
N PHE A 1019 -21.65 5.79 9.97
CA PHE A 1019 -20.82 6.07 8.79
C PHE A 1019 -21.12 5.12 7.62
N SER A 1020 -21.85 4.03 7.86
CA SER A 1020 -22.17 3.02 6.86
C SER A 1020 -23.60 2.53 6.99
N ASP A 1021 -24.36 2.61 5.90
CA ASP A 1021 -25.72 2.07 5.82
C ASP A 1021 -25.72 0.54 5.87
N GLU A 1022 -24.70 -0.10 5.30
CA GLU A 1022 -24.49 -1.55 5.42
C GLU A 1022 -24.29 -1.97 6.89
N ALA A 1023 -23.45 -1.26 7.63
CA ALA A 1023 -23.26 -1.50 9.07
C ALA A 1023 -24.55 -1.28 9.86
N LYS A 1024 -25.32 -0.23 9.53
CA LYS A 1024 -26.61 0.06 10.17
C LYS A 1024 -27.63 -1.06 9.94
N LYS A 1025 -27.73 -1.58 8.71
CA LYS A 1025 -28.62 -2.71 8.38
C LYS A 1025 -28.22 -3.98 9.13
N ALA A 1026 -26.92 -4.28 9.18
CA ALA A 1026 -26.41 -5.41 9.96
C ALA A 1026 -26.66 -5.25 11.47
N SER A 1027 -26.55 -4.04 12.01
CA SER A 1027 -26.86 -3.74 13.41
C SER A 1027 -28.33 -3.98 13.75
N HIS A 1028 -29.26 -3.74 12.81
CA HIS A 1028 -30.68 -4.04 13.01
C HIS A 1028 -30.96 -5.55 13.06
N LYS A 1029 -30.26 -6.34 12.24
CA LYS A 1029 -30.32 -7.81 12.30
C LYS A 1029 -29.85 -8.35 13.65
N CYS A 1030 -28.72 -7.84 14.16
CA CYS A 1030 -28.17 -8.18 15.49
C CYS A 1030 -29.14 -7.94 16.67
N MET A 1031 -30.12 -7.06 16.48
CA MET A 1031 -31.09 -6.65 17.48
C MET A 1031 -32.44 -7.38 17.32
N GLU A 1032 -32.75 -7.91 16.14
CA GLU A 1032 -34.09 -8.41 15.78
C GLU A 1032 -34.58 -9.47 16.79
N HIS A 1033 -33.76 -10.47 17.08
CA HIS A 1033 -34.10 -11.53 18.03
C HIS A 1033 -34.15 -11.11 19.50
N ILE A 1034 -33.64 -9.93 19.85
CA ILE A 1034 -33.79 -9.41 21.23
C ILE A 1034 -35.27 -9.12 21.51
N LEU A 1035 -36.02 -8.62 20.50
CA LEU A 1035 -37.46 -8.34 20.63
C LEU A 1035 -38.30 -9.60 20.86
N ASP A 1036 -37.85 -10.74 20.36
CA ASP A 1036 -38.56 -12.01 20.54
C ASP A 1036 -38.30 -12.61 21.93
N VAL A 1037 -37.16 -12.26 22.54
CA VAL A 1037 -36.69 -12.81 23.82
C VAL A 1037 -37.13 -11.97 25.02
N LEU A 1038 -37.21 -10.64 24.87
CA LEU A 1038 -37.50 -9.67 25.94
C LEU A 1038 -38.80 -8.90 25.73
#